data_AF-A0A1C6XJF6-F1
#
_entry.id   AF-A0A1C6XJF6-F1
#
_cell.length_a   1.000
_cell.length_b   1.000
_cell.length_c   1.000
_cell.angle_alpha   90.00
_cell.angle_beta   90.00
_cell.angle_gamma   90.00
#
_symmetry.space_group_name_H-M   'P 1'
#
loop_
_entity.id
_entity.type
_entity.pdbx_description
1 polymer ?
#
loop_
_entity_poly.entity_id
_entity_poly.type
_entity_poly.pdbx_seq_one_letter_code
_entity_poly.pdbx_strand_id
1 'polypeptide(L)'
;MLKQMIIKDKVQRNLLKDSRYEDEKFFVNPHDGDKANVLQETRVFSSYPLNIQKCLNILTKILYLINKNETSLTSQECTEIFFSITKLFQSNNERLRRMVYLVIKSLPVSEKEVFIVTSSLTKDMNSSNDCYRANAIRVLSQTIDSVLAAQIERYLKTAIVDKNPFVSSSALLCGLNLFINTSSDIVKRWINEVSECINSKHPMIQFHALTLLCSIKYNDKLALEKIISSYGKRSSNLTGSLANCLLIKYAAHLIYHTEIGGDILNANNNSVPYNNTTPNVNNTNNQTIHPTTKVCFDFLKLCLKSKDTVVLYEAVKSIVELATYDLEGRNSTTIFNVEILTDCLKVCKLFLLSTKTIEKFCIIRKVNKLSHYRPMIASKLNEDIEALLTDENKNICVLAFTTLLKTGNEQNIDELLNQINTYMNSDNNSSFKIQIIQEIKNLCFIYPNKSKVILNFLSNNLRDEESYKFKSTIIDTIILIITQIPNSEENAILQLCEFIEDCEYNSLLLRVIRFLLLHIPKTKKPSKYIRYIYNRLILESSTIRADGMYALFYIALKCQNNSKDILFLLKCLLVDSDDEVRDRTNLFYHMLKEKIQKLDEQVGNVTNGEEDQDGNAKHEEETKNKQDTLVNQIIFDNNYIDVEKIIAGISNHMQNDLEAEFDHEQIKDDILYTTELSREGLGSSQNVYLKKKSSYYEMQNNASNAPKFVEHLTDPAYIENVLPLVEKYNMGSLKLITKHTPLTETEAEYTVFVKKYIYLNYIVLGFTINNTLNDQILSDVNLQINTYEKKWNILEKTTIKNIYYNQPQNLYILLKKNVPFNISLDSNDPNSESNNNSQTQTDENDGFDVSQSFQCSLHFYVKENEMDDGYPDSYSINNMNIQITDFINACILRNSEFKLLWDNMSQYNSECTSKFSLNFENIQAAVTGLLNNLNMSPCDNTNIVEPNSNTHNMLLYAKFLNQTNVLCMVSLIISQQYGCLLKIISRSTNKHLSEYLIKSLE
;
A
#
# COMPACT_ATOMS: atom_id res chain seq x y z
N MET A 1 10.03 18.83 -5.40
CA MET A 1 9.90 19.78 -6.53
C MET A 1 10.95 19.62 -7.63
N LEU A 2 12.05 18.89 -7.41
CA LEU A 2 12.80 18.22 -8.48
C LEU A 2 12.91 16.74 -8.09
N LYS A 3 12.10 15.87 -8.69
CA LYS A 3 12.45 14.44 -8.70
C LYS A 3 13.74 14.33 -9.51
N GLN A 4 14.72 13.54 -9.04
CA GLN A 4 15.86 13.14 -9.87
C GLN A 4 15.32 12.76 -11.25
N MET A 5 15.81 13.45 -12.29
CA MET A 5 15.40 13.26 -13.68
C MET A 5 15.86 11.87 -14.15
N ILE A 6 15.15 10.84 -13.74
CA ILE A 6 15.19 9.52 -14.37
C ILE A 6 14.34 9.62 -15.65
N ILE A 7 14.88 10.33 -16.64
CA ILE A 7 14.32 10.48 -18.00
C ILE A 7 14.95 9.43 -18.91
N LYS A 8 14.89 8.15 -18.50
CA LYS A 8 15.22 7.06 -19.42
C LYS A 8 14.03 6.12 -19.62
N ASP A 9 13.24 5.81 -18.59
CA ASP A 9 12.33 4.66 -18.73
C ASP A 9 10.89 4.99 -19.12
N LYS A 10 10.44 6.26 -19.01
CA LYS A 10 9.03 6.63 -19.26
C LYS A 10 8.75 7.17 -20.67
N VAL A 11 9.69 7.86 -21.30
CA VAL A 11 9.47 8.46 -22.63
C VAL A 11 9.51 7.40 -23.72
N GLN A 12 10.29 6.34 -23.55
CA GLN A 12 10.44 5.29 -24.55
C GLN A 12 9.25 4.32 -24.62
N ARG A 13 8.48 4.15 -23.54
CA ARG A 13 7.28 3.28 -23.53
C ARG A 13 6.04 3.92 -24.14
N ASN A 14 5.91 5.24 -24.08
CA ASN A 14 4.69 5.94 -24.48
C ASN A 14 4.69 6.41 -25.95
N LEU A 15 5.79 6.24 -26.69
CA LEU A 15 5.88 6.63 -28.11
C LEU A 15 5.65 5.47 -29.09
N LEU A 16 5.37 4.25 -28.60
CA LEU A 16 5.19 3.04 -29.42
C LEU A 16 3.82 2.36 -29.27
N LYS A 17 2.92 2.94 -28.47
CA LYS A 17 1.51 2.52 -28.45
C LYS A 17 0.71 3.64 -29.11
N ASP A 18 0.46 3.50 -30.40
CA ASP A 18 -0.73 3.96 -31.13
C ASP A 18 -0.41 4.12 -32.63
N SER A 19 -0.63 3.05 -33.37
CA SER A 19 -0.98 3.03 -34.81
C SER A 19 -1.06 1.56 -35.26
N ARG A 20 -2.05 0.83 -34.75
CA ARG A 20 -2.48 -0.42 -35.36
C ARG A 20 -3.99 -0.39 -35.52
N TYR A 21 -4.44 0.37 -36.51
CA TYR A 21 -5.62 0.02 -37.28
C TYR A 21 -5.42 0.48 -38.73
N GLU A 22 -5.77 -0.43 -39.63
CA GLU A 22 -5.90 -0.36 -41.09
C GLU A 22 -4.70 -0.80 -41.96
N ASP A 23 -5.05 -1.77 -42.81
CA ASP A 23 -4.36 -2.43 -43.92
C ASP A 23 -3.44 -3.63 -43.66
N GLU A 24 -4.06 -4.81 -43.77
CA GLU A 24 -3.49 -6.13 -44.03
C GLU A 24 -2.59 -6.14 -45.28
N LYS A 25 -1.32 -5.84 -45.06
CA LYS A 25 -0.22 -6.59 -45.66
C LYS A 25 0.71 -6.97 -44.52
N PHE A 26 0.91 -8.27 -44.29
CA PHE A 26 1.89 -8.76 -43.32
C PHE A 26 3.24 -8.07 -43.55
N PHE A 27 3.52 -7.02 -42.78
CA PHE A 27 4.84 -6.39 -42.76
C PHE A 27 5.76 -7.34 -42.00
N VAL A 28 6.34 -8.29 -42.73
CA VAL A 28 7.44 -9.11 -42.20
C VAL A 28 8.61 -8.16 -42.03
N ASN A 29 8.93 -7.84 -40.78
CA ASN A 29 10.05 -6.96 -40.47
C ASN A 29 11.34 -7.60 -41.04
N PRO A 30 12.10 -6.91 -41.91
CA PRO A 30 13.33 -7.46 -42.53
C PRO A 30 14.43 -7.83 -41.52
N HIS A 31 14.24 -7.48 -40.25
CA HIS A 31 15.18 -7.69 -39.16
C HIS A 31 14.67 -8.69 -38.09
N ASP A 32 13.51 -9.33 -38.33
CA ASP A 32 13.05 -10.44 -37.50
C ASP A 32 13.91 -11.68 -37.79
N GLY A 33 14.43 -12.32 -36.74
CA GLY A 33 15.31 -13.47 -36.89
C GLY A 33 15.59 -14.16 -35.57
N ASP A 34 15.79 -15.48 -35.62
CA ASP A 34 16.04 -16.31 -34.43
C ASP A 34 17.29 -15.86 -33.68
N LYS A 35 17.17 -15.79 -32.34
CA LYS A 35 18.25 -15.41 -31.42
C LYS A 35 19.57 -16.14 -31.70
N ALA A 36 19.51 -17.45 -31.93
CA ALA A 36 20.67 -18.29 -32.23
C ALA A 36 21.35 -17.91 -33.55
N ASN A 37 20.56 -17.59 -34.59
CA ASN A 37 21.09 -17.19 -35.89
C ASN A 37 21.79 -15.83 -35.81
N VAL A 38 21.20 -14.86 -35.09
CA VAL A 38 21.82 -13.55 -34.90
C VAL A 38 23.13 -13.65 -34.12
N LEU A 39 23.18 -14.49 -33.07
CA LEU A 39 24.41 -14.75 -32.31
C LEU A 39 25.50 -15.39 -33.19
N GLN A 40 25.16 -16.35 -34.05
CA GLN A 40 26.11 -16.96 -34.97
C GLN A 40 26.63 -15.97 -36.03
N GLU A 41 25.77 -15.10 -36.55
CA GLU A 41 26.13 -14.06 -37.52
C GLU A 41 27.18 -13.08 -36.95
N THR A 42 27.24 -12.87 -35.63
CA THR A 42 28.23 -11.97 -35.00
C THR A 42 29.70 -12.38 -35.26
N ARG A 43 29.96 -13.64 -35.63
CA ARG A 43 31.30 -14.10 -36.02
C ARG A 43 31.87 -13.34 -37.22
N VAL A 44 31.02 -12.77 -38.06
CA VAL A 44 31.41 -11.91 -39.19
C VAL A 44 32.22 -10.69 -38.72
N PHE A 45 32.04 -10.22 -37.48
CA PHE A 45 32.82 -9.12 -36.92
C PHE A 45 34.31 -9.42 -36.75
N SER A 46 34.70 -10.71 -36.78
CA SER A 46 36.11 -11.13 -36.73
C SER A 46 36.74 -11.33 -38.12
N SER A 47 35.97 -11.20 -39.20
CA SER A 47 36.47 -11.39 -40.57
C SER A 47 37.27 -10.18 -41.06
N TYR A 48 38.38 -10.43 -41.76
CA TYR A 48 39.16 -9.40 -42.44
C TYR A 48 39.27 -9.74 -43.93
N PRO A 49 38.87 -8.86 -44.87
CA PRO A 49 38.38 -7.49 -44.69
C PRO A 49 36.92 -7.40 -44.19
N LEU A 50 36.62 -6.38 -43.37
CA LEU A 50 35.29 -6.18 -42.79
C LEU A 50 34.26 -5.75 -43.86
N ASN A 51 33.15 -6.49 -43.96
CA ASN A 51 32.01 -6.08 -44.78
C ASN A 51 31.07 -5.14 -43.99
N ILE A 52 31.19 -3.84 -44.25
CA ILE A 52 30.47 -2.78 -43.52
C ILE A 52 28.95 -2.94 -43.57
N GLN A 53 28.39 -3.29 -44.74
CA GLN A 53 26.92 -3.44 -44.89
C GLN A 53 26.38 -4.64 -44.11
N LYS A 54 27.08 -5.77 -44.17
CA LYS A 54 26.70 -6.96 -43.38
C LYS A 54 26.81 -6.68 -41.89
N CYS A 55 27.89 -6.03 -41.44
CA CYS A 55 28.06 -5.68 -40.03
C CYS A 55 26.95 -4.74 -39.54
N LEU A 56 26.56 -3.73 -40.34
CA LEU A 56 25.45 -2.84 -40.00
C LEU A 56 24.13 -3.60 -39.85
N ASN A 57 23.80 -4.50 -40.78
CA ASN A 57 22.58 -5.31 -40.71
C ASN A 57 22.55 -6.18 -39.44
N ILE A 58 23.66 -6.83 -39.10
CA ILE A 58 23.76 -7.66 -37.89
C ILE A 58 23.60 -6.81 -36.63
N LEU A 59 24.26 -5.65 -36.55
CA LEU A 59 24.09 -4.74 -35.40
C LEU A 59 22.65 -4.23 -35.27
N THR A 60 21.94 -3.99 -36.38
CA THR A 60 20.51 -3.64 -36.36
C THR A 60 19.66 -4.78 -35.83
N LYS A 61 19.92 -6.03 -36.25
CA LYS A 61 19.23 -7.21 -35.71
C LYS A 61 19.47 -7.37 -34.21
N ILE A 62 20.70 -7.15 -33.73
CA ILE A 62 21.03 -7.19 -32.29
C ILE A 62 20.22 -6.12 -31.53
N LEU A 63 20.19 -4.87 -32.01
CA LEU A 63 19.39 -3.80 -31.39
C LEU A 63 17.89 -4.11 -31.42
N TYR A 64 17.40 -4.75 -32.48
CA TYR A 64 16.01 -5.18 -32.57
C TYR A 64 15.69 -6.25 -31.51
N LEU A 65 16.56 -7.26 -31.35
CA LEU A 65 16.42 -8.27 -30.29
C LEU A 65 16.43 -7.65 -28.89
N ILE A 66 17.34 -6.69 -28.64
CA ILE A 66 17.40 -5.98 -27.35
C ILE A 66 16.09 -5.23 -27.06
N ASN A 67 15.47 -4.59 -28.06
CA ASN A 67 14.24 -3.82 -27.87
C ASN A 67 12.96 -4.67 -27.86
N LYS A 68 12.97 -5.88 -28.44
CA LYS A 68 11.79 -6.77 -28.52
C LYS A 68 11.38 -7.32 -27.15
N ASN A 69 12.26 -7.32 -26.14
CA ASN A 69 12.04 -7.74 -24.74
C ASN A 69 11.46 -9.15 -24.51
N GLU A 70 11.03 -9.88 -25.55
CA GLU A 70 10.40 -11.21 -25.45
C GLU A 70 11.41 -12.35 -25.19
N THR A 71 12.70 -12.16 -25.49
CA THR A 71 13.77 -13.12 -25.15
C THR A 71 14.96 -12.37 -24.57
N SER A 72 15.16 -12.47 -23.25
CA SER A 72 16.32 -11.84 -22.61
C SER A 72 17.62 -12.49 -23.12
N LEU A 73 18.60 -11.64 -23.45
CA LEU A 73 19.99 -12.08 -23.64
C LEU A 73 20.54 -12.47 -22.25
N THR A 74 21.16 -13.64 -22.18
CA THR A 74 21.87 -14.06 -20.97
C THR A 74 23.11 -13.18 -20.78
N SER A 75 23.61 -13.08 -19.54
CA SER A 75 24.84 -12.33 -19.24
C SER A 75 26.03 -12.79 -20.09
N GLN A 76 26.17 -14.09 -20.30
CA GLN A 76 27.23 -14.66 -21.13
C GLN A 76 27.10 -14.26 -22.62
N GLU A 77 25.89 -14.32 -23.18
CA GLU A 77 25.66 -13.88 -24.58
C GLU A 77 25.95 -12.38 -24.75
N CYS A 78 25.57 -11.54 -23.77
CA CYS A 78 25.89 -10.11 -23.77
C CYS A 78 27.41 -9.87 -23.81
N THR A 79 28.18 -10.61 -23.01
CA THR A 79 29.64 -10.54 -22.99
C THR A 79 30.25 -10.99 -24.32
N GLU A 80 29.78 -12.10 -24.90
CA GLU A 80 30.26 -12.60 -26.20
C GLU A 80 29.99 -11.62 -27.35
N ILE A 81 28.78 -11.05 -27.38
CA ILE A 81 28.41 -9.98 -28.33
C ILE A 81 29.33 -8.77 -28.11
N PHE A 82 29.51 -8.34 -26.86
CA PHE A 82 30.33 -7.18 -26.51
C PHE A 82 31.76 -7.33 -27.04
N PHE A 83 32.43 -8.45 -26.74
CA PHE A 83 33.77 -8.74 -27.24
C PHE A 83 33.83 -8.78 -28.77
N SER A 84 32.83 -9.37 -29.42
CA SER A 84 32.77 -9.42 -30.89
C SER A 84 32.63 -8.01 -31.50
N ILE A 85 31.85 -7.14 -30.87
CA ILE A 85 31.67 -5.74 -31.28
C ILE A 85 32.95 -4.91 -31.07
N THR A 86 33.74 -5.16 -30.02
CA THR A 86 34.98 -4.41 -29.77
C THR A 86 35.95 -4.46 -30.96
N LYS A 87 35.93 -5.54 -31.76
CA LYS A 87 36.77 -5.69 -32.96
C LYS A 87 36.39 -4.72 -34.09
N LEU A 88 35.13 -4.28 -34.13
CA LEU A 88 34.64 -3.32 -35.12
C LEU A 88 35.24 -1.92 -34.95
N PHE A 89 35.91 -1.64 -33.80
CA PHE A 89 36.66 -0.40 -33.61
C PHE A 89 37.88 -0.25 -34.52
N GLN A 90 38.26 -1.28 -35.27
CA GLN A 90 39.32 -1.16 -36.28
C GLN A 90 38.85 -0.42 -37.55
N SER A 91 37.54 -0.29 -37.75
CA SER A 91 36.98 0.39 -38.92
C SER A 91 36.94 1.91 -38.75
N ASN A 92 37.30 2.65 -39.79
CA ASN A 92 37.21 4.12 -39.85
C ASN A 92 35.88 4.63 -40.40
N ASN A 93 34.87 3.76 -40.58
CA ASN A 93 33.59 4.14 -41.17
C ASN A 93 32.64 4.75 -40.11
N GLU A 94 32.18 5.98 -40.36
CA GLU A 94 31.36 6.72 -39.39
C GLU A 94 30.00 6.09 -39.07
N ARG A 95 29.36 5.43 -40.05
CA ARG A 95 28.06 4.79 -39.85
C ARG A 95 28.20 3.55 -38.99
N LEU A 96 29.21 2.73 -39.28
CA LEU A 96 29.51 1.53 -38.49
C LEU A 96 29.91 1.91 -37.06
N ARG A 97 30.76 2.92 -36.89
CA ARG A 97 31.17 3.40 -35.56
C ARG A 97 29.99 3.91 -34.73
N ARG A 98 29.06 4.69 -35.32
CA ARG A 98 27.84 5.14 -34.63
C ARG A 98 26.99 3.98 -34.14
N MET A 99 26.87 2.94 -34.95
CA MET A 99 26.11 1.75 -34.58
C MET A 99 26.80 0.98 -33.45
N VAL A 100 28.12 0.84 -33.50
CA VAL A 100 28.93 0.24 -32.42
C VAL A 100 28.71 0.98 -31.10
N TYR A 101 28.77 2.32 -31.09
CA TYR A 101 28.49 3.11 -29.90
C TYR A 101 27.09 2.86 -29.34
N LEU A 102 26.06 2.80 -30.20
CA LEU A 102 24.68 2.57 -29.78
C LEU A 102 24.46 1.17 -29.18
N VAL A 103 25.08 0.14 -29.77
CA VAL A 103 24.97 -1.23 -29.26
C VAL A 103 25.70 -1.37 -27.92
N ILE A 104 26.91 -0.82 -27.78
CA ILE A 104 27.62 -0.80 -26.49
C ILE A 104 26.81 -0.06 -25.42
N LYS A 105 26.11 1.02 -25.81
CA LYS A 105 25.24 1.79 -24.92
C LYS A 105 24.04 1.00 -24.37
N SER A 106 23.57 0.01 -25.13
CA SER A 106 22.32 -0.72 -24.88
C SER A 106 22.53 -2.13 -24.34
N LEU A 107 23.75 -2.68 -24.44
CA LEU A 107 24.09 -3.98 -23.87
C LEU A 107 24.33 -3.88 -22.34
N PRO A 108 23.64 -4.69 -21.52
CA PRO A 108 23.92 -4.80 -20.09
C PRO A 108 25.15 -5.68 -19.88
N VAL A 109 26.35 -5.06 -19.88
CA VAL A 109 27.63 -5.75 -19.69
C VAL A 109 28.19 -5.44 -18.30
N SER A 110 28.88 -6.41 -17.69
CA SER A 110 29.51 -6.23 -16.37
C SER A 110 30.53 -5.08 -16.37
N GLU A 111 30.55 -4.28 -15.31
CA GLU A 111 31.50 -3.16 -15.14
C GLU A 111 32.97 -3.56 -15.33
N LYS A 112 33.32 -4.82 -15.01
CA LYS A 112 34.68 -5.35 -15.17
C LYS A 112 35.11 -5.53 -16.63
N GLU A 113 34.16 -5.77 -17.52
CA GLU A 113 34.43 -6.05 -18.95
C GLU A 113 34.33 -4.78 -19.80
N VAL A 114 33.47 -3.84 -19.39
CA VAL A 114 33.25 -2.58 -20.09
C VAL A 114 34.54 -1.74 -20.18
N PHE A 115 35.47 -1.85 -19.23
CA PHE A 115 36.76 -1.15 -19.27
C PHE A 115 37.58 -1.42 -20.54
N ILE A 116 37.35 -2.55 -21.23
CA ILE A 116 38.13 -2.98 -22.40
C ILE A 116 37.98 -2.00 -23.58
N VAL A 117 36.84 -1.32 -23.70
CA VAL A 117 36.63 -0.32 -24.75
C VAL A 117 37.16 1.07 -24.38
N THR A 118 37.57 1.30 -23.13
CA THR A 118 38.01 2.61 -22.63
C THR A 118 39.13 3.22 -23.48
N SER A 119 40.18 2.45 -23.80
CA SER A 119 41.31 2.94 -24.60
C SER A 119 40.88 3.36 -26.02
N SER A 120 39.97 2.61 -26.63
CA SER A 120 39.42 2.90 -27.96
C SER A 120 38.52 4.14 -27.93
N LEU A 121 37.70 4.28 -26.89
CA LEU A 121 36.84 5.44 -26.68
C LEU A 121 37.64 6.70 -26.34
N THR A 122 38.70 6.62 -25.53
CA THR A 122 39.60 7.75 -25.26
C THR A 122 40.34 8.20 -26.51
N LYS A 123 40.73 7.26 -27.39
CA LYS A 123 41.30 7.59 -28.70
C LYS A 123 40.29 8.32 -29.60
N ASP A 124 39.07 7.83 -29.69
CA ASP A 124 38.01 8.45 -30.49
C ASP A 124 37.58 9.82 -29.93
N MET A 125 37.62 9.99 -28.60
CA MET A 125 37.38 11.27 -27.92
C MET A 125 38.38 12.36 -28.34
N ASN A 126 39.60 11.99 -28.71
CA ASN A 126 40.65 12.92 -29.15
C ASN A 126 40.81 12.97 -30.67
N SER A 127 39.90 12.37 -31.42
CA SER A 127 39.96 12.36 -32.88
C SER A 127 39.61 13.74 -33.47
N SER A 128 40.08 13.98 -34.70
CA SER A 128 39.69 15.16 -35.48
C SER A 128 38.23 15.16 -35.90
N ASN A 129 37.54 14.01 -35.81
CA ASN A 129 36.16 13.84 -36.22
C ASN A 129 35.21 14.17 -35.05
N ASP A 130 34.45 15.26 -35.19
CA ASP A 130 33.50 15.70 -34.18
C ASP A 130 32.44 14.63 -33.82
N CYS A 131 32.05 13.79 -34.79
CA CYS A 131 31.08 12.71 -34.56
C CYS A 131 31.64 11.60 -33.67
N TYR A 132 32.93 11.30 -33.80
CA TYR A 132 33.62 10.33 -32.94
C TYR A 132 33.82 10.93 -31.55
N ARG A 133 34.27 12.19 -31.45
CA ARG A 133 34.41 12.86 -30.15
C ARG A 133 33.10 12.86 -29.36
N ALA A 134 32.02 13.38 -29.95
CA ALA A 134 30.74 13.52 -29.26
C ALA A 134 30.15 12.18 -28.81
N ASN A 135 30.17 11.16 -29.68
CA ASN A 135 29.57 9.87 -29.36
C ASN A 135 30.44 9.03 -28.41
N ALA A 136 31.77 9.10 -28.52
CA ALA A 136 32.67 8.46 -27.58
C ALA A 136 32.48 9.02 -26.16
N ILE A 137 32.34 10.34 -26.01
CA ILE A 137 32.04 10.99 -24.71
C ILE A 137 30.70 10.49 -24.14
N ARG A 138 29.66 10.30 -24.98
CA ARG A 138 28.36 9.78 -24.52
C ARG A 138 28.44 8.33 -24.05
N VAL A 139 29.20 7.49 -24.74
CA VAL A 139 29.39 6.10 -24.30
C VAL A 139 30.19 6.07 -23.01
N LEU A 140 31.32 6.80 -22.96
CA LEU A 140 32.14 6.92 -21.76
C LEU A 140 31.32 7.42 -20.57
N SER A 141 30.39 8.36 -20.75
CA SER A 141 29.59 8.89 -19.65
C SER A 141 28.90 7.80 -18.80
N GLN A 142 28.55 6.65 -19.38
CA GLN A 142 27.91 5.54 -18.65
C GLN A 142 28.89 4.56 -18.02
N THR A 143 30.16 4.59 -18.42
CA THR A 143 31.15 3.55 -18.09
C THR A 143 32.30 4.09 -17.24
N ILE A 144 32.32 5.39 -16.96
CA ILE A 144 33.40 6.05 -16.23
C ILE A 144 33.30 5.78 -14.73
N ASP A 145 34.40 5.29 -14.16
CA ASP A 145 34.68 5.25 -12.72
C ASP A 145 35.47 6.49 -12.26
N SER A 146 35.65 6.66 -10.95
CA SER A 146 36.30 7.85 -10.37
C SER A 146 37.77 8.01 -10.80
N VAL A 147 38.46 6.89 -11.03
CA VAL A 147 39.87 6.87 -11.44
C VAL A 147 40.01 7.27 -12.91
N LEU A 148 39.20 6.71 -13.80
CA LEU A 148 39.19 7.08 -15.21
C LEU A 148 38.73 8.52 -15.40
N ALA A 149 37.75 8.99 -14.63
CA ALA A 149 37.27 10.37 -14.66
C ALA A 149 38.43 11.36 -14.45
N ALA A 150 39.32 11.08 -13.49
CA ALA A 150 40.49 11.92 -13.22
C ALA A 150 41.50 11.89 -14.39
N GLN A 151 41.70 10.74 -15.05
CA GLN A 151 42.61 10.61 -16.18
C GLN A 151 42.13 11.37 -17.42
N ILE A 152 40.82 11.35 -17.69
CA ILE A 152 40.23 12.00 -18.88
C ILE A 152 39.78 13.44 -18.62
N GLU A 153 39.89 13.96 -17.39
CA GLU A 153 39.39 15.27 -16.99
C GLU A 153 39.85 16.40 -17.93
N ARG A 154 41.14 16.42 -18.30
CA ARG A 154 41.69 17.47 -19.17
C ARG A 154 40.99 17.50 -20.52
N TYR A 155 40.69 16.32 -21.09
CA TYR A 155 40.02 16.19 -22.38
C TYR A 155 38.54 16.59 -22.28
N LEU A 156 37.87 16.24 -21.17
CA LEU A 156 36.49 16.65 -20.93
C LEU A 156 36.37 18.17 -20.78
N LYS A 157 37.29 18.84 -20.08
CA LYS A 157 37.33 20.30 -19.99
C LYS A 157 37.45 20.96 -21.35
N THR A 158 38.34 20.46 -22.21
CA THR A 158 38.48 20.99 -23.58
C THR A 158 37.23 20.72 -24.43
N ALA A 159 36.57 19.59 -24.22
CA ALA A 159 35.35 19.23 -24.95
C ALA A 159 34.14 20.07 -24.50
N ILE A 160 34.10 20.56 -23.24
CA ILE A 160 33.03 21.44 -22.73
C ILE A 160 32.99 22.76 -23.52
N VAL A 161 34.14 23.40 -23.73
CA VAL A 161 34.25 24.71 -24.43
C VAL A 161 34.49 24.53 -25.94
N ASP A 162 34.14 23.37 -26.48
CA ASP A 162 34.37 23.08 -27.89
C ASP A 162 33.51 23.94 -28.83
N LYS A 163 34.04 24.25 -30.01
CA LYS A 163 33.33 25.02 -31.04
C LYS A 163 32.10 24.27 -31.57
N ASN A 164 32.15 22.93 -31.59
CA ASN A 164 31.06 22.09 -32.05
C ASN A 164 30.00 21.90 -30.94
N PRO A 165 28.74 22.33 -31.16
CA PRO A 165 27.67 22.21 -30.18
C PRO A 165 27.39 20.78 -29.72
N PHE A 166 27.56 19.80 -30.59
CA PHE A 166 27.29 18.40 -30.27
C PHE A 166 28.33 17.82 -29.31
N VAL A 167 29.59 18.25 -29.42
CA VAL A 167 30.69 17.83 -28.55
C VAL A 167 30.53 18.48 -27.17
N SER A 168 30.37 19.81 -27.14
CA SER A 168 30.12 20.58 -25.90
C SER A 168 28.90 20.06 -25.13
N SER A 169 27.77 19.86 -25.82
CA SER A 169 26.56 19.31 -25.22
C SER A 169 26.75 17.90 -24.64
N SER A 170 27.52 17.04 -25.32
CA SER A 170 27.82 15.69 -24.86
C SER A 170 28.75 15.68 -23.65
N ALA A 171 29.74 16.58 -23.63
CA ALA A 171 30.66 16.75 -22.51
C ALA A 171 29.96 17.31 -21.26
N LEU A 172 29.05 18.28 -21.43
CA LEU A 172 28.23 18.81 -20.33
C LEU A 172 27.31 17.74 -19.73
N LEU A 173 26.66 16.92 -20.57
CA LEU A 173 25.83 15.80 -20.10
C LEU A 173 26.68 14.71 -19.41
N CYS A 174 27.89 14.45 -19.92
CA CYS A 174 28.86 13.58 -19.26
C CYS A 174 29.21 14.13 -17.87
N GLY A 175 29.48 15.43 -17.75
CA GLY A 175 29.73 16.09 -16.47
C GLY A 175 28.55 15.96 -15.50
N LEU A 176 27.31 16.07 -16.00
CA LEU A 176 26.12 15.86 -15.17
C LEU A 176 26.02 14.41 -14.66
N ASN A 177 26.27 13.41 -15.51
CA ASN A 177 26.25 12.02 -15.09
C ASN A 177 27.34 11.71 -14.06
N LEU A 178 28.56 12.24 -14.27
CA LEU A 178 29.68 12.10 -13.34
C LEU A 178 29.39 12.74 -11.98
N PHE A 179 28.70 13.89 -11.97
CA PHE A 179 28.32 14.56 -10.74
C PHE A 179 27.29 13.76 -9.93
N ILE A 180 26.32 13.11 -10.60
CA ILE A 180 25.24 12.36 -9.95
C ILE A 180 25.70 10.97 -9.48
N ASN A 181 26.48 10.24 -10.28
CA ASN A 181 26.70 8.80 -10.08
C ASN A 181 28.11 8.41 -9.59
N THR A 182 29.16 9.20 -9.89
CA THR A 182 30.56 8.71 -9.76
C THR A 182 31.44 9.59 -8.87
N SER A 183 31.60 10.88 -9.18
CA SER A 183 32.60 11.74 -8.54
C SER A 183 32.20 13.23 -8.57
N SER A 184 31.52 13.68 -7.51
CA SER A 184 31.05 15.08 -7.39
C SER A 184 32.20 16.10 -7.37
N ASP A 185 33.34 15.77 -6.74
CA ASP A 185 34.41 16.76 -6.49
C ASP A 185 35.24 17.12 -7.72
N ILE A 186 35.41 16.19 -8.66
CA ILE A 186 36.10 16.47 -9.93
C ILE A 186 35.31 17.51 -10.73
N VAL A 187 33.99 17.32 -10.82
CA VAL A 187 33.10 18.17 -11.63
C VAL A 187 32.93 19.56 -11.00
N LYS A 188 32.99 19.70 -9.67
CA LYS A 188 33.02 21.01 -9.00
C LYS A 188 34.18 21.90 -9.47
N ARG A 189 35.28 21.33 -9.99
CA ARG A 189 36.41 22.10 -10.53
C ARG A 189 36.15 22.69 -11.92
N TRP A 190 35.04 22.31 -12.59
CA TRP A 190 34.75 22.70 -13.98
C TRP A 190 33.84 23.94 -14.07
N ILE A 191 33.62 24.65 -12.94
CA ILE A 191 32.67 25.77 -12.86
C ILE A 191 33.01 26.89 -13.85
N ASN A 192 34.29 27.15 -14.11
CA ASN A 192 34.71 28.23 -15.01
C ASN A 192 34.32 27.91 -16.46
N GLU A 193 34.67 26.72 -16.94
CA GLU A 193 34.36 26.23 -18.28
C GLU A 193 32.85 26.09 -18.50
N VAL A 194 32.12 25.61 -17.48
CA VAL A 194 30.66 25.51 -17.52
C VAL A 194 30.01 26.90 -17.56
N SER A 195 30.54 27.87 -16.80
CA SER A 195 30.01 29.25 -16.79
C SER A 195 30.20 29.96 -18.12
N GLU A 196 31.30 29.69 -18.84
CA GLU A 196 31.52 30.19 -20.20
C GLU A 196 30.44 29.66 -21.18
N CYS A 197 30.07 28.38 -21.06
CA CYS A 197 29.08 27.74 -21.91
C CYS A 197 27.65 28.31 -21.74
N ILE A 198 27.33 28.92 -20.60
CA ILE A 198 26.02 29.57 -20.38
C ILE A 198 25.86 30.81 -21.26
N ASN A 199 26.97 31.48 -21.63
CA ASN A 199 26.95 32.62 -22.53
C ASN A 199 26.97 32.22 -24.02
N SER A 200 26.96 30.92 -24.34
CA SER A 200 26.92 30.42 -25.72
C SER A 200 25.64 30.86 -26.44
N LYS A 201 25.67 30.94 -27.78
CA LYS A 201 24.48 31.31 -28.58
C LYS A 201 23.49 30.14 -28.79
N HIS A 202 23.86 28.92 -28.39
CA HIS A 202 23.07 27.72 -28.64
C HIS A 202 22.18 27.37 -27.44
N PRO A 203 20.84 27.38 -27.58
CA PRO A 203 19.91 27.13 -26.48
C PRO A 203 20.15 25.84 -25.69
N MET A 204 20.55 24.76 -26.39
CA MET A 204 20.76 23.46 -25.75
C MET A 204 22.03 23.41 -24.90
N ILE A 205 23.11 24.08 -25.35
CA ILE A 205 24.34 24.21 -24.56
C ILE A 205 24.06 25.07 -23.32
N GLN A 206 23.36 26.19 -23.50
CA GLN A 206 22.92 27.03 -22.38
C GLN A 206 22.12 26.23 -21.35
N PHE A 207 21.17 25.41 -21.80
CA PHE A 207 20.36 24.57 -20.92
C PHE A 207 21.19 23.51 -20.17
N HIS A 208 22.05 22.76 -20.86
CA HIS A 208 22.89 21.74 -20.23
C HIS A 208 23.92 22.35 -19.26
N ALA A 209 24.56 23.45 -19.66
CA ALA A 209 25.53 24.15 -18.82
C ALA A 209 24.87 24.72 -17.55
N LEU A 210 23.68 25.32 -17.70
CA LEU A 210 22.90 25.80 -16.57
C LEU A 210 22.44 24.66 -15.66
N THR A 211 22.00 23.54 -16.22
CA THR A 211 21.61 22.34 -15.46
C THR A 211 22.77 21.84 -14.61
N LEU A 212 23.95 21.72 -15.21
CA LEU A 212 25.15 21.29 -14.50
C LEU A 212 25.53 22.31 -13.41
N LEU A 213 25.57 23.60 -13.72
CA LEU A 213 25.93 24.64 -12.76
C LEU A 213 24.97 24.70 -11.57
N CYS A 214 23.66 24.64 -11.82
CA CYS A 214 22.65 24.62 -10.76
C CYS A 214 22.70 23.34 -9.92
N SER A 215 23.04 22.19 -10.53
CA SER A 215 23.23 20.94 -9.79
C SER A 215 24.45 20.98 -8.86
N ILE A 216 25.57 21.56 -9.33
CA ILE A 216 26.77 21.77 -8.52
C ILE A 216 26.49 22.69 -7.33
N LYS A 217 25.73 23.76 -7.57
CA LYS A 217 25.41 24.79 -6.57
C LYS A 217 24.13 24.52 -5.78
N TYR A 218 23.54 23.33 -5.90
CA TYR A 218 22.24 23.01 -5.29
C TYR A 218 22.20 23.30 -3.77
N ASN A 219 23.31 23.04 -3.07
CA ASN A 219 23.42 23.27 -1.63
C ASN A 219 23.80 24.72 -1.25
N ASP A 220 24.27 25.53 -2.20
CA ASP A 220 24.69 26.92 -1.96
C ASP A 220 23.60 27.90 -2.40
N LYS A 221 22.76 28.28 -1.44
CA LYS A 221 21.61 29.18 -1.66
C LYS A 221 22.05 30.55 -2.21
N LEU A 222 23.16 31.12 -1.72
CA LEU A 222 23.66 32.42 -2.17
C LEU A 222 24.21 32.37 -3.60
N ALA A 223 24.86 31.26 -3.96
CA ALA A 223 25.37 31.09 -5.32
C ALA A 223 24.23 30.90 -6.34
N LEU A 224 23.15 30.19 -5.97
CA LEU A 224 21.94 30.08 -6.79
C LEU A 224 21.21 31.43 -6.92
N GLU A 225 21.10 32.19 -5.83
CA GLU A 225 20.53 33.54 -5.86
C GLU A 225 21.29 34.46 -6.83
N LYS A 226 22.63 34.44 -6.77
CA LYS A 226 23.47 35.24 -7.69
C LYS A 226 23.26 34.87 -9.15
N ILE A 227 23.03 33.59 -9.45
CA ILE A 227 22.70 33.12 -10.80
C ILE A 227 21.34 33.70 -11.22
N ILE A 228 20.31 33.60 -10.38
CA ILE A 228 18.98 34.14 -10.72
C ILE A 228 19.03 35.67 -10.86
N SER A 229 19.75 36.37 -9.99
CA SER A 229 19.92 37.84 -10.03
C SER A 229 20.63 38.31 -11.30
N SER A 230 21.66 37.59 -11.76
CA SER A 230 22.43 37.98 -12.95
C SER A 230 21.59 37.88 -14.23
N TYR A 231 20.71 36.89 -14.32
CA TYR A 231 19.80 36.70 -15.45
C TYR A 231 18.47 37.46 -15.30
N GLY A 232 18.11 37.93 -14.11
CA GLY A 232 16.98 38.85 -13.90
C GLY A 232 17.28 40.30 -14.24
N LYS A 233 18.55 40.74 -14.19
CA LYS A 233 18.96 42.13 -14.47
C LYS A 233 19.37 42.40 -15.92
N ARG A 234 19.79 41.38 -16.65
CA ARG A 234 20.21 41.51 -18.06
C ARG A 234 19.01 41.27 -18.98
N SER A 235 18.64 42.26 -19.77
CA SER A 235 17.63 42.17 -20.84
C SER A 235 17.98 41.19 -21.97
N SER A 236 19.18 40.59 -21.93
CA SER A 236 19.52 39.45 -22.77
C SER A 236 18.90 38.18 -22.18
N ASN A 237 17.65 37.91 -22.56
CA ASN A 237 16.98 36.65 -22.27
C ASN A 237 17.92 35.48 -22.59
N LEU A 238 17.97 34.49 -21.69
CA LEU A 238 18.42 33.15 -22.10
C LEU A 238 17.64 32.80 -23.37
N THR A 239 18.35 32.45 -24.43
CA THR A 239 17.75 32.28 -25.76
C THR A 239 16.84 31.06 -25.81
N GLY A 240 17.02 30.10 -24.89
CA GLY A 240 16.23 28.88 -24.78
C GLY A 240 15.13 28.93 -23.72
N SER A 241 13.91 28.59 -24.12
CA SER A 241 12.74 28.40 -23.24
C SER A 241 13.03 27.44 -22.09
N LEU A 242 13.73 26.33 -22.36
CA LEU A 242 14.06 25.30 -21.36
C LEU A 242 14.96 25.82 -20.23
N ALA A 243 15.92 26.69 -20.55
CA ALA A 243 16.82 27.28 -19.56
C ALA A 243 16.06 28.25 -18.64
N ASN A 244 15.14 29.05 -19.20
CA ASN A 244 14.26 29.90 -18.40
C ASN A 244 13.34 29.08 -17.48
N CYS A 245 12.73 28.01 -17.98
CA CYS A 245 11.92 27.10 -17.16
C CYS A 245 12.72 26.47 -16.01
N LEU A 246 14.00 26.17 -16.22
CA LEU A 246 14.86 25.64 -15.17
C LEU A 246 15.13 26.68 -14.08
N LEU A 247 15.47 27.93 -14.45
CA LEU A 247 15.65 29.01 -13.48
C LEU A 247 14.39 29.29 -12.67
N ILE A 248 13.22 29.27 -13.32
CA ILE A 248 11.92 29.44 -12.65
C ILE A 248 11.74 28.39 -11.55
N LYS A 249 12.05 27.11 -11.84
CA LYS A 249 11.96 26.02 -10.87
C LYS A 249 12.91 26.22 -9.69
N TYR A 250 14.14 26.64 -9.94
CA TYR A 250 15.10 26.91 -8.86
C TYR A 250 14.73 28.16 -8.04
N ALA A 251 14.20 29.21 -8.67
CA ALA A 251 13.70 30.38 -7.97
C ALA A 251 12.56 30.02 -7.02
N ALA A 252 11.59 29.22 -7.47
CA ALA A 252 10.51 28.72 -6.63
C ALA A 252 11.02 27.82 -5.49
N HIS A 253 12.00 26.96 -5.77
CA HIS A 253 12.63 26.12 -4.75
C HIS A 253 13.36 26.93 -3.67
N LEU A 254 14.10 27.98 -4.06
CA LEU A 254 14.77 28.86 -3.10
C LEU A 254 13.77 29.58 -2.20
N ILE A 255 12.70 30.16 -2.78
CA ILE A 255 11.63 30.82 -2.04
C ILE A 255 11.06 29.87 -0.96
N TYR A 256 10.71 28.65 -1.36
CA TYR A 256 10.19 27.63 -0.44
C TYR A 256 11.15 27.33 0.73
N HIS A 257 12.44 27.10 0.45
CA HIS A 257 13.42 26.75 1.48
C HIS A 257 13.87 27.91 2.36
N THR A 258 13.81 29.15 1.88
CA THR A 258 14.15 30.33 2.70
C THR A 258 13.04 30.66 3.69
N GLU A 259 11.78 30.39 3.33
CA GLU A 259 10.62 30.82 4.13
C GLU A 259 10.13 29.73 5.08
N ILE A 260 10.13 28.45 4.68
CA ILE A 260 9.69 27.34 5.57
C ILE A 260 10.85 26.79 6.41
N GLY A 261 12.09 26.89 5.92
CA GLY A 261 13.27 26.39 6.63
C GLY A 261 13.75 27.27 7.79
N GLY A 262 13.24 28.51 7.90
CA GLY A 262 13.60 29.45 8.97
C GLY A 262 12.96 29.11 10.32
N ASP A 263 11.81 28.45 10.30
CA ASP A 263 11.01 28.21 11.52
C ASP A 263 11.59 27.12 12.42
N ILE A 264 12.43 26.22 11.90
CA ILE A 264 12.99 25.10 12.67
C ILE A 264 14.29 25.49 13.40
N LEU A 265 15.05 26.47 12.90
CA LEU A 265 16.35 26.85 13.49
C LEU A 265 16.23 27.99 14.51
N ASN A 266 15.20 28.83 14.43
CA ASN A 266 14.97 29.90 15.39
C ASN A 266 14.20 29.46 16.65
N ALA A 267 13.73 28.22 16.72
CA ALA A 267 13.10 27.67 17.94
C ALA A 267 14.13 27.31 19.03
N ASN A 268 15.41 27.14 18.68
CA ASN A 268 16.43 26.61 19.61
C ASN A 268 17.43 27.64 20.14
N ASN A 269 17.34 28.92 19.78
CA ASN A 269 18.24 29.96 20.30
C ASN A 269 17.50 31.28 20.57
N ASN A 270 16.92 31.40 21.77
CA ASN A 270 17.21 32.51 22.71
C ASN A 270 16.26 32.50 23.90
N SER A 271 16.78 31.98 25.01
CA SER A 271 16.36 32.26 26.37
C SER A 271 16.92 33.61 26.85
N VAL A 272 16.12 34.67 26.95
CA VAL A 272 16.31 35.78 27.93
C VAL A 272 14.99 36.58 28.08
N PRO A 273 14.75 37.32 29.18
CA PRO A 273 13.53 37.18 29.99
C PRO A 273 12.52 38.31 29.72
N TYR A 274 11.29 38.04 30.17
CA TYR A 274 10.18 38.98 30.29
C TYR A 274 10.61 40.37 30.79
N ASN A 275 10.26 41.41 30.02
CA ASN A 275 9.92 42.70 30.60
C ASN A 275 8.64 43.22 29.95
N ASN A 276 7.68 43.52 30.83
CA ASN A 276 6.35 44.03 30.53
C ASN A 276 6.41 45.33 29.72
N THR A 277 5.84 45.31 28.52
CA THR A 277 5.12 46.46 27.96
C THR A 277 4.05 45.93 27.00
N THR A 278 2.81 46.34 27.25
CA THR A 278 1.61 46.06 26.46
C THR A 278 1.84 46.32 24.96
N PRO A 279 1.46 45.40 24.05
CA PRO A 279 1.58 45.64 22.62
C PRO A 279 0.50 46.63 22.18
N ASN A 280 0.95 47.85 21.90
CA ASN A 280 0.15 48.89 21.27
C ASN A 280 -0.15 48.45 19.82
N VAL A 281 -1.43 48.24 19.52
CA VAL A 281 -1.95 48.04 18.17
C VAL A 281 -1.68 49.32 17.38
N ASN A 282 -0.65 49.34 16.52
CA ASN A 282 -0.50 50.20 15.33
C ASN A 282 0.94 50.21 14.78
N ASN A 283 1.45 49.08 14.25
CA ASN A 283 2.57 49.11 13.29
C ASN A 283 2.68 47.80 12.49
N THR A 284 1.83 47.62 11.49
CA THR A 284 1.80 46.46 10.59
C THR A 284 2.63 46.66 9.33
N ASN A 285 3.90 47.11 9.42
CA ASN A 285 4.62 47.50 8.20
C ASN A 285 6.14 47.34 8.15
N ASN A 286 6.78 46.43 8.91
CA ASN A 286 8.17 46.07 8.62
C ASN A 286 8.55 44.68 9.16
N GLN A 287 8.11 43.62 8.49
CA GLN A 287 8.88 42.37 8.46
C GLN A 287 9.79 42.45 7.23
N THR A 288 11.09 42.56 7.46
CA THR A 288 12.07 42.71 6.38
C THR A 288 12.10 41.43 5.54
N ILE A 289 11.55 41.52 4.32
CA ILE A 289 11.59 40.46 3.31
C ILE A 289 13.03 39.98 3.14
N HIS A 290 13.26 38.65 3.20
CA HIS A 290 14.58 38.10 2.97
C HIS A 290 15.05 38.50 1.54
N PRO A 291 16.26 39.08 1.39
CA PRO A 291 16.73 39.64 0.12
C PRO A 291 16.69 38.63 -1.03
N THR A 292 17.02 37.35 -0.76
CA THR A 292 16.92 36.25 -1.73
C THR A 292 15.51 36.04 -2.26
N THR A 293 14.51 36.11 -1.38
CA THR A 293 13.10 35.93 -1.75
C THR A 293 12.65 37.04 -2.68
N LYS A 294 13.03 38.30 -2.37
CA LYS A 294 12.76 39.46 -3.23
C LYS A 294 13.36 39.30 -4.64
N VAL A 295 14.63 38.89 -4.73
CA VAL A 295 15.31 38.67 -6.02
C VAL A 295 14.61 37.59 -6.84
N CYS A 296 14.22 36.47 -6.21
CA CYS A 296 13.52 35.39 -6.89
C CYS A 296 12.11 35.80 -7.34
N PHE A 297 11.39 36.61 -6.55
CA PHE A 297 10.07 37.14 -6.94
C PHE A 297 10.15 38.14 -8.09
N ASP A 298 11.12 39.06 -8.08
CA ASP A 298 11.32 40.00 -9.17
C ASP A 298 11.58 39.26 -10.49
N PHE A 299 12.35 38.16 -10.44
CA PHE A 299 12.57 37.28 -11.59
C PHE A 299 11.29 36.59 -12.06
N LEU A 300 10.46 36.05 -11.17
CA LEU A 300 9.18 35.45 -11.54
C LEU A 300 8.22 36.48 -12.18
N LYS A 301 8.18 37.72 -11.67
CA LYS A 301 7.37 38.82 -12.24
C LYS A 301 7.84 39.19 -13.64
N LEU A 302 9.15 39.15 -13.92
CA LEU A 302 9.68 39.32 -15.26
C LEU A 302 9.27 38.16 -16.19
N CYS A 303 9.30 36.92 -15.69
CA CYS A 303 8.91 35.74 -16.47
C CYS A 303 7.42 35.76 -16.87
N LEU A 304 6.53 36.31 -16.03
CA LEU A 304 5.10 36.51 -16.36
C LEU A 304 4.85 37.51 -17.51
N LYS A 305 5.85 38.33 -17.86
CA LYS A 305 5.78 39.28 -18.99
C LYS A 305 6.45 38.73 -20.26
N SER A 306 6.94 37.49 -20.24
CA SER A 306 7.58 36.88 -21.40
C SER A 306 6.58 36.60 -22.52
N LYS A 307 7.05 36.59 -23.77
CA LYS A 307 6.22 36.26 -24.95
C LYS A 307 6.06 34.75 -25.17
N ASP A 308 6.86 33.94 -24.48
CA ASP A 308 6.91 32.50 -24.69
C ASP A 308 5.90 31.78 -23.78
N THR A 309 4.94 31.09 -24.40
CA THR A 309 3.89 30.33 -23.73
C THR A 309 4.42 29.30 -22.73
N VAL A 310 5.56 28.65 -23.02
CA VAL A 310 6.14 27.62 -22.14
C VAL A 310 6.71 28.23 -20.86
N VAL A 311 7.36 29.40 -21.00
CA VAL A 311 7.92 30.16 -19.87
C VAL A 311 6.80 30.75 -19.01
N LEU A 312 5.76 31.31 -19.64
CA LEU A 312 4.55 31.80 -18.96
C LEU A 312 3.88 30.68 -18.15
N TYR A 313 3.66 29.51 -18.76
CA TYR A 313 3.05 28.38 -18.08
C TYR A 313 3.88 27.89 -16.89
N GLU A 314 5.20 27.74 -17.04
CA GLU A 314 6.04 27.28 -15.93
C GLU A 314 6.11 28.31 -14.79
N ALA A 315 6.08 29.61 -15.10
CA ALA A 315 5.98 30.68 -14.12
C ALA A 315 4.66 30.60 -13.35
N VAL A 316 3.51 30.53 -14.05
CA VAL A 316 2.18 30.38 -13.44
C VAL A 316 2.13 29.13 -12.57
N LYS A 317 2.60 27.99 -13.08
CA LYS A 317 2.66 26.72 -12.35
C LYS A 317 3.45 26.85 -11.05
N SER A 318 4.61 27.49 -11.10
CA SER A 318 5.48 27.65 -9.92
C SER A 318 4.84 28.57 -8.88
N ILE A 319 4.20 29.66 -9.32
CA ILE A 319 3.47 30.60 -8.45
C ILE A 319 2.26 29.91 -7.80
N VAL A 320 1.48 29.15 -8.57
CA VAL A 320 0.34 28.39 -8.05
C VAL A 320 0.80 27.33 -7.05
N GLU A 321 1.88 26.60 -7.33
CA GLU A 321 2.41 25.61 -6.40
C GLU A 321 2.93 26.26 -5.11
N LEU A 322 3.63 27.38 -5.20
CA LEU A 322 4.00 28.18 -4.04
C LEU A 322 2.76 28.63 -3.24
N ALA A 323 1.71 29.10 -3.91
CA ALA A 323 0.46 29.51 -3.28
C ALA A 323 -0.30 28.38 -2.58
N THR A 324 -0.07 27.11 -2.96
CA THR A 324 -0.66 25.95 -2.27
C THR A 324 0.03 25.61 -0.95
N TYR A 325 1.29 26.02 -0.73
CA TYR A 325 2.02 25.69 0.49
C TYR A 325 1.74 26.65 1.66
N ASP A 326 1.30 27.87 1.36
CA ASP A 326 0.90 28.84 2.37
C ASP A 326 -0.59 28.62 2.73
N LEU A 327 -0.87 27.81 3.76
CA LEU A 327 -2.25 27.46 4.13
C LEU A 327 -2.92 28.51 5.02
N GLU A 328 -2.16 29.21 5.87
CA GLU A 328 -2.71 30.06 6.93
C GLU A 328 -2.69 31.56 6.59
N GLY A 329 -2.04 31.99 5.51
CA GLY A 329 -1.91 33.40 5.16
C GLY A 329 -1.18 34.23 6.24
N ARG A 330 -0.48 33.57 7.17
CA ARG A 330 0.24 34.18 8.30
C ARG A 330 1.58 34.77 7.89
N ASN A 331 2.15 34.33 6.76
CA ASN A 331 3.44 34.80 6.31
C ASN A 331 3.27 35.97 5.36
N SER A 332 3.69 37.15 5.82
CA SER A 332 3.76 38.38 5.02
C SER A 332 4.70 38.28 3.81
N THR A 333 5.44 37.18 3.64
CA THR A 333 6.50 37.05 2.63
C THR A 333 6.30 35.95 1.58
N THR A 334 5.37 35.00 1.74
CA THR A 334 5.10 34.00 0.69
C THR A 334 4.04 34.50 -0.31
N ILE A 335 4.46 35.03 -1.46
CA ILE A 335 3.64 35.30 -2.67
C ILE A 335 2.53 36.36 -2.54
N PHE A 336 2.43 37.12 -1.45
CA PHE A 336 1.35 38.11 -1.31
C PHE A 336 1.81 39.56 -1.38
N ASN A 337 2.35 39.93 -2.54
CA ASN A 337 1.88 41.17 -3.12
C ASN A 337 0.65 40.83 -3.97
N VAL A 338 -0.49 41.45 -3.66
CA VAL A 338 -1.74 41.35 -4.44
C VAL A 338 -1.46 41.46 -5.96
N GLU A 339 -0.46 42.26 -6.33
CA GLU A 339 0.00 42.45 -7.70
C GLU A 339 0.41 41.17 -8.45
N ILE A 340 1.28 40.31 -7.90
CA ILE A 340 1.81 39.15 -8.64
C ILE A 340 0.69 38.14 -8.89
N LEU A 341 -0.19 37.96 -7.91
CA LEU A 341 -1.34 37.09 -8.06
C LEU A 341 -2.31 37.64 -9.11
N THR A 342 -2.57 38.96 -9.12
CA THR A 342 -3.40 39.57 -10.17
C THR A 342 -2.78 39.41 -11.56
N ASP A 343 -1.46 39.57 -11.69
CA ASP A 343 -0.77 39.36 -12.97
C ASP A 343 -0.77 37.88 -13.39
N CYS A 344 -0.62 36.96 -12.43
CA CYS A 344 -0.75 35.52 -12.66
C CYS A 344 -2.17 35.15 -13.13
N LEU A 345 -3.21 35.69 -12.49
CA LEU A 345 -4.61 35.46 -12.88
C LEU A 345 -4.91 36.02 -14.29
N LYS A 346 -4.34 37.17 -14.67
CA LYS A 346 -4.45 37.69 -16.05
C LYS A 346 -3.85 36.72 -17.07
N VAL A 347 -2.70 36.13 -16.76
CA VAL A 347 -2.06 35.12 -17.62
C VAL A 347 -2.91 33.84 -17.67
N CYS A 348 -3.47 33.38 -16.53
CA CYS A 348 -4.42 32.27 -16.50
C CYS A 348 -5.63 32.53 -17.40
N LYS A 349 -6.25 33.72 -17.31
CA LYS A 349 -7.37 34.13 -18.18
C LYS A 349 -7.00 34.07 -19.66
N LEU A 350 -5.81 34.56 -20.03
CA LEU A 350 -5.32 34.48 -21.41
C LEU A 350 -5.23 33.04 -21.93
N PHE A 351 -4.79 32.10 -21.09
CA PHE A 351 -4.71 30.69 -21.47
C PHE A 351 -6.07 29.98 -21.49
N LEU A 352 -7.00 30.33 -20.60
CA LEU A 352 -8.37 29.77 -20.60
C LEU A 352 -9.13 30.20 -21.87
N LEU A 353 -8.89 31.42 -22.35
CA LEU A 353 -9.46 31.96 -23.60
C LEU A 353 -8.67 31.55 -24.86
N SER A 354 -7.65 30.70 -24.74
CA SER A 354 -6.85 30.27 -25.88
C SER A 354 -7.63 29.31 -26.79
N THR A 355 -7.39 29.39 -28.10
CA THR A 355 -7.95 28.45 -29.07
C THR A 355 -7.33 27.06 -28.98
N LYS A 356 -6.15 26.92 -28.35
CA LYS A 356 -5.45 25.62 -28.27
C LYS A 356 -5.90 24.80 -27.06
N THR A 357 -6.40 23.60 -27.31
CA THR A 357 -6.87 22.66 -26.27
C THR A 357 -5.81 22.31 -25.22
N ILE A 358 -4.54 22.15 -25.62
CA ILE A 358 -3.44 21.82 -24.70
C ILE A 358 -3.20 22.95 -23.68
N GLU A 359 -3.29 24.21 -24.12
CA GLU A 359 -3.09 25.39 -23.28
C GLU A 359 -4.22 25.52 -22.25
N LYS A 360 -5.48 25.38 -22.70
CA LYS A 360 -6.67 25.34 -21.85
C LYS A 360 -6.56 24.24 -20.78
N PHE A 361 -6.26 23.00 -21.20
CA PHE A 361 -6.16 21.84 -20.32
C PHE A 361 -5.07 21.98 -19.25
N CYS A 362 -3.88 22.45 -19.63
CA CYS A 362 -2.78 22.58 -18.68
C CYS A 362 -3.08 23.61 -17.57
N ILE A 363 -3.74 24.73 -17.93
CA ILE A 363 -4.06 25.79 -16.97
C ILE A 363 -5.27 25.44 -16.11
N ILE A 364 -6.37 24.92 -16.66
CA ILE A 364 -7.54 24.54 -15.85
C ILE A 364 -7.15 23.48 -14.80
N ARG A 365 -6.23 22.56 -15.13
CA ARG A 365 -5.68 21.60 -14.15
C ARG A 365 -4.96 22.28 -12.99
N LYS A 366 -4.23 23.37 -13.25
CA LYS A 366 -3.53 24.14 -12.21
C LYS A 366 -4.49 25.01 -11.40
N VAL A 367 -5.49 25.60 -12.04
CA VAL A 367 -6.55 26.37 -11.37
C VAL A 367 -7.40 25.47 -10.47
N ASN A 368 -7.76 24.26 -10.92
CA ASN A 368 -8.44 23.27 -10.08
C ASN A 368 -7.58 22.90 -8.86
N LYS A 369 -6.27 22.68 -9.04
CA LYS A 369 -5.39 22.46 -7.88
C LYS A 369 -5.42 23.65 -6.91
N LEU A 370 -5.42 24.89 -7.43
CA LEU A 370 -5.50 26.10 -6.60
C LEU A 370 -6.84 26.19 -5.84
N SER A 371 -7.96 25.83 -6.47
CA SER A 371 -9.29 25.92 -5.85
C SER A 371 -9.45 25.02 -4.63
N HIS A 372 -8.75 23.89 -4.54
CA HIS A 372 -8.78 23.02 -3.35
C HIS A 372 -8.21 23.71 -2.10
N TYR A 373 -7.17 24.54 -2.28
CA TYR A 373 -6.49 25.18 -1.15
C TYR A 373 -6.99 26.61 -0.91
N ARG A 374 -7.31 27.34 -1.99
CA ARG A 374 -7.71 28.76 -1.92
C ARG A 374 -8.86 29.08 -2.88
N PRO A 375 -10.10 28.68 -2.54
CA PRO A 375 -11.28 28.93 -3.37
C PRO A 375 -11.51 30.41 -3.70
N MET A 376 -11.31 31.32 -2.73
CA MET A 376 -11.56 32.77 -2.88
C MET A 376 -10.73 33.47 -3.96
N ILE A 377 -9.57 32.92 -4.30
CA ILE A 377 -8.71 33.46 -5.36
C ILE A 377 -9.13 32.89 -6.71
N ALA A 378 -9.42 31.59 -6.75
CA ALA A 378 -9.85 30.89 -7.95
C ALA A 378 -11.23 31.39 -8.43
N SER A 379 -12.11 31.83 -7.52
CA SER A 379 -13.44 32.36 -7.88
C SER A 379 -13.42 33.56 -8.82
N LYS A 380 -12.33 34.34 -8.83
CA LYS A 380 -12.12 35.45 -9.78
C LYS A 380 -12.04 35.02 -11.24
N LEU A 381 -11.85 33.72 -11.50
CA LEU A 381 -11.80 33.14 -12.85
C LEU A 381 -13.09 32.41 -13.23
N ASN A 382 -14.14 32.41 -12.39
CA ASN A 382 -15.34 31.60 -12.62
C ASN A 382 -16.01 31.90 -13.97
N GLU A 383 -16.18 33.17 -14.34
CA GLU A 383 -16.78 33.57 -15.63
C GLU A 383 -16.01 32.98 -16.83
N ASP A 384 -14.68 32.96 -16.76
CA ASP A 384 -13.84 32.42 -17.83
C ASP A 384 -13.84 30.87 -17.84
N ILE A 385 -14.09 30.23 -16.69
CA ILE A 385 -14.20 28.77 -16.56
C ILE A 385 -15.57 28.27 -17.02
N GLU A 386 -16.64 29.03 -16.83
CA GLU A 386 -17.98 28.69 -17.32
C GLU A 386 -18.02 28.56 -18.84
N ALA A 387 -17.24 29.38 -19.57
CA ALA A 387 -17.07 29.27 -21.01
C ALA A 387 -16.44 27.93 -21.46
N LEU A 388 -15.76 27.21 -20.56
CA LEU A 388 -15.16 25.91 -20.84
C LEU A 388 -16.10 24.72 -20.61
N LEU A 389 -17.30 24.94 -20.08
CA LEU A 389 -18.26 23.87 -19.85
C LEU A 389 -18.80 23.28 -21.16
N THR A 390 -18.84 24.08 -22.22
CA THR A 390 -19.30 23.70 -23.56
C THR A 390 -18.16 23.28 -24.50
N ASP A 391 -16.95 23.08 -24.00
CA ASP A 391 -15.78 22.71 -24.80
C ASP A 391 -15.89 21.27 -25.37
N GLU A 392 -15.29 21.02 -26.52
CA GLU A 392 -15.30 19.71 -27.18
C GLU A 392 -14.58 18.62 -26.35
N ASN A 393 -13.58 19.03 -25.55
CA ASN A 393 -12.80 18.11 -24.75
C ASN A 393 -13.41 17.88 -23.36
N LYS A 394 -13.99 16.70 -23.17
CA LYS A 394 -14.59 16.23 -21.91
C LYS A 394 -13.67 16.40 -20.69
N ASN A 395 -12.36 16.21 -20.81
CA ASN A 395 -11.42 16.38 -19.70
C ASN A 395 -11.37 17.83 -19.18
N ILE A 396 -11.50 18.81 -20.09
CA ILE A 396 -11.54 20.23 -19.72
C ILE A 396 -12.85 20.51 -19.00
N CYS A 397 -13.99 20.04 -19.53
CA CYS A 397 -15.30 20.21 -18.91
C CYS A 397 -15.33 19.66 -17.48
N VAL A 398 -14.80 18.45 -17.25
CA VAL A 398 -14.77 17.83 -15.90
C VAL A 398 -13.91 18.64 -14.93
N LEU A 399 -12.74 19.11 -15.38
CA LEU A 399 -11.89 19.97 -14.56
C LEU A 399 -12.56 21.33 -14.30
N ALA A 400 -13.30 21.88 -15.25
CA ALA A 400 -14.08 23.10 -15.09
C ALA A 400 -15.23 22.89 -14.08
N PHE A 401 -16.06 21.85 -14.24
CA PHE A 401 -17.11 21.49 -13.28
C PHE A 401 -16.58 21.31 -11.86
N THR A 402 -15.52 20.50 -11.69
CA THR A 402 -14.92 20.27 -10.36
C THR A 402 -14.27 21.52 -9.77
N THR A 403 -13.83 22.47 -10.60
CA THR A 403 -13.33 23.77 -10.14
C THR A 403 -14.48 24.68 -9.70
N LEU A 404 -15.52 24.81 -10.52
CA LEU A 404 -16.71 25.62 -10.23
C LEU A 404 -17.49 25.11 -9.02
N LEU A 405 -17.55 23.79 -8.81
CA LEU A 405 -18.15 23.22 -7.59
C LEU A 405 -17.39 23.65 -6.32
N LYS A 406 -16.08 23.89 -6.40
CA LYS A 406 -15.26 24.34 -5.26
C LYS A 406 -15.32 25.85 -5.04
N THR A 407 -15.48 26.62 -6.12
CA THR A 407 -15.48 28.09 -6.09
C THR A 407 -16.87 28.69 -6.18
N GLY A 408 -17.92 27.86 -6.26
CA GLY A 408 -19.30 28.26 -6.46
C GLY A 408 -19.90 28.93 -5.23
N ASN A 409 -20.76 29.91 -5.49
CA ASN A 409 -21.57 30.59 -4.47
C ASN A 409 -22.94 29.91 -4.35
N GLU A 410 -23.61 30.05 -3.20
CA GLU A 410 -24.92 29.41 -2.91
C GLU A 410 -26.00 29.65 -3.97
N GLN A 411 -25.94 30.78 -4.68
CA GLN A 411 -26.90 31.15 -5.73
C GLN A 411 -26.68 30.41 -7.06
N ASN A 412 -25.42 30.09 -7.41
CA ASN A 412 -25.08 29.51 -8.71
C ASN A 412 -25.08 27.97 -8.69
N ILE A 413 -25.19 27.36 -7.50
CA ILE A 413 -25.16 25.89 -7.35
C ILE A 413 -26.30 25.22 -8.13
N ASP A 414 -27.50 25.82 -8.11
CA ASP A 414 -28.67 25.21 -8.78
C ASP A 414 -28.49 25.21 -10.31
N GLU A 415 -27.98 26.29 -10.89
CA GLU A 415 -27.67 26.39 -12.32
C GLU A 415 -26.55 25.42 -12.72
N LEU A 416 -25.49 25.35 -11.91
CA LEU A 416 -24.35 24.46 -12.13
C LEU A 416 -24.78 22.99 -12.08
N LEU A 417 -25.60 22.59 -11.11
CA LEU A 417 -26.11 21.20 -11.01
C LEU A 417 -26.99 20.83 -12.21
N ASN A 418 -27.77 21.77 -12.74
CA ASN A 418 -28.55 21.54 -13.96
C ASN A 418 -27.65 21.32 -15.18
N GLN A 419 -26.59 22.12 -15.34
CA GLN A 419 -25.61 21.93 -16.42
C GLN A 419 -24.79 20.64 -16.27
N ILE A 420 -24.50 20.23 -15.03
CA ILE A 420 -23.88 18.95 -14.75
C ILE A 420 -24.84 17.81 -15.12
N ASN A 421 -26.13 17.88 -14.81
CA ASN A 421 -27.09 16.83 -15.17
C ASN A 421 -27.12 16.57 -16.69
N THR A 422 -27.12 17.62 -17.52
CA THR A 422 -27.02 17.46 -18.98
C THR A 422 -25.72 16.79 -19.39
N TYR A 423 -24.61 17.06 -18.69
CA TYR A 423 -23.35 16.37 -18.92
C TYR A 423 -23.40 14.89 -18.45
N MET A 424 -23.98 14.61 -17.30
CA MET A 424 -24.06 13.24 -16.73
C MET A 424 -24.91 12.32 -17.61
N ASN A 425 -25.97 12.82 -18.24
CA ASN A 425 -26.85 12.03 -19.10
C ASN A 425 -26.26 11.72 -20.50
N SER A 426 -25.10 12.29 -20.85
CA SER A 426 -24.41 11.97 -22.10
C SER A 426 -23.46 10.76 -21.93
N ASP A 427 -23.25 9.97 -22.99
CA ASP A 427 -22.37 8.79 -23.02
C ASP A 427 -20.91 9.16 -22.67
N ASN A 428 -20.62 9.21 -21.37
CA ASN A 428 -19.40 9.72 -20.78
C ASN A 428 -18.72 8.66 -19.91
N ASN A 429 -17.39 8.70 -19.85
CA ASN A 429 -16.60 7.80 -19.01
C ASN A 429 -17.04 7.87 -17.54
N SER A 430 -17.40 6.72 -16.98
CA SER A 430 -17.84 6.56 -15.58
C SER A 430 -16.85 7.14 -14.56
N SER A 431 -15.54 7.14 -14.86
CA SER A 431 -14.50 7.70 -14.00
C SER A 431 -14.67 9.21 -13.75
N PHE A 432 -15.13 9.96 -14.74
CA PHE A 432 -15.31 11.40 -14.61
C PHE A 432 -16.56 11.74 -13.80
N LYS A 433 -17.63 10.98 -14.01
CA LYS A 433 -18.87 11.09 -13.23
C LYS A 433 -18.58 10.85 -11.74
N ILE A 434 -17.80 9.81 -11.40
CA ILE A 434 -17.36 9.54 -10.02
C ILE A 434 -16.63 10.73 -9.41
N GLN A 435 -15.71 11.36 -10.16
CA GLN A 435 -14.97 12.52 -9.66
C GLN A 435 -15.88 13.71 -9.36
N ILE A 436 -16.89 13.96 -10.19
CA ILE A 436 -17.88 15.03 -9.95
C ILE A 436 -18.68 14.75 -8.67
N ILE A 437 -19.15 13.51 -8.46
CA ILE A 437 -19.88 13.12 -7.24
C ILE A 437 -19.03 13.32 -5.98
N GLN A 438 -17.75 12.99 -6.01
CA GLN A 438 -16.83 13.20 -4.88
C GLN A 438 -16.69 14.69 -4.51
N GLU A 439 -16.80 15.60 -5.47
CA GLU A 439 -16.76 17.04 -5.18
C GLU A 439 -18.10 17.58 -4.69
N ILE A 440 -19.21 17.07 -5.25
CA ILE A 440 -20.56 17.39 -4.76
C ILE A 440 -20.72 16.99 -3.29
N LYS A 441 -20.12 15.87 -2.87
CA LYS A 441 -20.05 15.47 -1.46
C LYS A 441 -19.48 16.57 -0.56
N ASN A 442 -18.37 17.20 -0.95
CA ASN A 442 -17.75 18.27 -0.17
C ASN A 442 -18.64 19.52 -0.10
N LEU A 443 -19.38 19.80 -1.18
CA LEU A 443 -20.29 20.94 -1.27
C LEU A 443 -21.44 20.85 -0.26
N CYS A 444 -21.95 19.65 0.01
CA CYS A 444 -23.01 19.43 1.01
C CYS A 444 -22.62 19.93 2.41
N PHE A 445 -21.34 19.84 2.76
CA PHE A 445 -20.84 20.29 4.06
C PHE A 445 -20.66 21.80 4.14
N ILE A 446 -20.34 22.44 3.01
CA ILE A 446 -20.16 23.88 2.93
C ILE A 446 -21.52 24.60 2.91
N TYR A 447 -22.52 24.04 2.21
CA TYR A 447 -23.87 24.61 2.08
C TYR A 447 -24.99 23.65 2.51
N PRO A 448 -25.20 23.43 3.83
CA PRO A 448 -26.21 22.50 4.33
C PRO A 448 -27.66 22.81 3.89
N ASN A 449 -27.97 24.09 3.65
CA ASN A 449 -29.31 24.55 3.23
C ASN A 449 -29.71 24.04 1.84
N LYS A 450 -28.73 23.73 0.98
CA LYS A 450 -28.96 23.21 -0.38
C LYS A 450 -28.92 21.68 -0.45
N SER A 451 -28.79 20.99 0.68
CA SER A 451 -28.76 19.51 0.77
C SER A 451 -29.93 18.84 0.04
N LYS A 452 -31.14 19.42 0.08
CA LYS A 452 -32.32 18.88 -0.63
C LYS A 452 -32.14 18.84 -2.15
N VAL A 453 -31.58 19.90 -2.75
CA VAL A 453 -31.34 19.98 -4.20
C VAL A 453 -30.27 18.97 -4.60
N ILE A 454 -29.20 18.87 -3.80
CA ILE A 454 -28.11 17.93 -4.05
C ILE A 454 -28.58 16.48 -3.91
N LEU A 455 -29.40 16.17 -2.91
CA LEU A 455 -29.97 14.83 -2.74
C LEU A 455 -30.88 14.45 -3.91
N ASN A 456 -31.72 15.36 -4.40
CA ASN A 456 -32.52 15.13 -5.61
C ASN A 456 -31.65 14.88 -6.84
N PHE A 457 -30.56 15.63 -7.01
CA PHE A 457 -29.57 15.40 -8.05
C PHE A 457 -28.95 14.00 -7.95
N LEU A 458 -28.49 13.60 -6.77
CA LEU A 458 -27.90 12.28 -6.51
C LEU A 458 -28.90 11.15 -6.79
N SER A 459 -30.17 11.33 -6.38
CA SER A 459 -31.23 10.35 -6.60
C SER A 459 -31.59 10.17 -8.07
N ASN A 460 -31.58 11.24 -8.87
CA ASN A 460 -31.85 11.13 -10.30
C ASN A 460 -30.75 10.31 -10.99
N ASN A 461 -29.48 10.63 -10.72
CA ASN A 461 -28.33 9.92 -11.29
C ASN A 461 -28.19 8.47 -10.76
N LEU A 462 -28.84 8.14 -9.64
CA LEU A 462 -28.83 6.78 -9.08
C LEU A 462 -29.80 5.84 -9.82
N ARG A 463 -30.83 6.39 -10.47
CA ARG A 463 -31.84 5.62 -11.23
C ARG A 463 -31.36 5.23 -12.62
N ASP A 464 -30.39 5.94 -13.17
CA ASP A 464 -29.84 5.65 -14.51
C ASP A 464 -29.01 4.35 -14.49
N GLU A 465 -29.01 3.62 -15.62
CA GLU A 465 -28.23 2.38 -15.82
C GLU A 465 -26.72 2.67 -15.85
N GLU A 466 -26.10 2.73 -14.66
CA GLU A 466 -24.67 3.03 -14.50
C GLU A 466 -23.89 1.92 -13.77
N SER A 467 -22.55 2.01 -13.87
CA SER A 467 -21.61 1.07 -13.24
C SER A 467 -21.81 0.95 -11.72
N TYR A 468 -21.58 -0.26 -11.19
CA TYR A 468 -21.59 -0.55 -9.75
C TYR A 468 -20.80 0.48 -8.91
N LYS A 469 -19.58 0.84 -9.36
CA LYS A 469 -18.69 1.76 -8.64
C LYS A 469 -19.27 3.17 -8.52
N PHE A 470 -19.97 3.63 -9.56
CA PHE A 470 -20.65 4.91 -9.56
C PHE A 470 -21.82 4.91 -8.57
N LYS A 471 -22.72 3.92 -8.67
CA LYS A 471 -23.85 3.77 -7.74
C LYS A 471 -23.39 3.63 -6.27
N SER A 472 -22.33 2.84 -6.02
CA SER A 472 -21.72 2.72 -4.68
C SER A 472 -21.22 4.06 -4.15
N THR A 473 -20.56 4.87 -4.98
CA THR A 473 -20.01 6.18 -4.55
C THR A 473 -21.13 7.17 -4.22
N ILE A 474 -22.24 7.13 -4.96
CA ILE A 474 -23.44 7.92 -4.65
C ILE A 474 -24.02 7.49 -3.30
N ILE A 475 -24.21 6.19 -3.09
CA ILE A 475 -24.74 5.65 -1.82
C ILE A 475 -23.83 6.05 -0.64
N ASP A 476 -22.51 5.93 -0.79
CA ASP A 476 -21.55 6.37 0.22
C ASP A 476 -21.66 7.86 0.53
N THR A 477 -21.94 8.66 -0.48
CA THR A 477 -22.18 10.10 -0.34
C THR A 477 -23.50 10.38 0.39
N ILE A 478 -24.58 9.71 0.02
CA ILE A 478 -25.90 9.86 0.67
C ILE A 478 -25.83 9.42 2.14
N ILE A 479 -25.23 8.26 2.44
CA ILE A 479 -25.03 7.77 3.82
C ILE A 479 -24.30 8.82 4.66
N LEU A 480 -23.23 9.38 4.11
CA LEU A 480 -22.44 10.38 4.81
C LEU A 480 -23.19 11.72 4.99
N ILE A 481 -24.03 12.14 4.04
CA ILE A 481 -24.93 13.28 4.21
C ILE A 481 -25.92 13.03 5.37
N ILE A 482 -26.50 11.82 5.46
CA ILE A 482 -27.43 11.46 6.56
C ILE A 482 -26.74 11.54 7.92
N THR A 483 -25.50 11.06 8.03
CA THR A 483 -24.77 11.07 9.30
C THR A 483 -24.42 12.48 9.79
N GLN A 484 -24.25 13.45 8.90
CA GLN A 484 -23.78 14.80 9.25
C GLN A 484 -24.88 15.87 9.25
N ILE A 485 -26.00 15.67 8.54
CA ILE A 485 -27.10 16.65 8.44
C ILE A 485 -28.44 16.00 8.84
N PRO A 486 -28.89 16.17 10.10
CA PRO A 486 -30.11 15.51 10.59
C PRO A 486 -31.39 16.03 9.91
N ASN A 487 -31.42 17.27 9.44
CA ASN A 487 -32.60 17.87 8.79
C ASN A 487 -32.96 17.24 7.43
N SER A 488 -32.04 16.50 6.80
CA SER A 488 -32.24 15.84 5.50
C SER A 488 -32.48 14.33 5.58
N GLU A 489 -32.52 13.74 6.78
CA GLU A 489 -32.59 12.30 7.00
C GLU A 489 -33.84 11.67 6.35
N GLU A 490 -35.03 12.25 6.53
CA GLU A 490 -36.28 11.67 5.96
C GLU A 490 -36.29 11.67 4.42
N ASN A 491 -35.74 12.70 3.78
CA ASN A 491 -35.72 12.78 2.31
C ASN A 491 -34.70 11.80 1.71
N ALA A 492 -33.53 11.67 2.34
CA ALA A 492 -32.49 10.76 1.90
C ALA A 492 -32.89 9.28 2.12
N ILE A 493 -33.57 8.96 3.22
CA ILE A 493 -34.13 7.61 3.46
C ILE A 493 -35.16 7.28 2.39
N LEU A 494 -36.04 8.20 2.03
CA LEU A 494 -37.04 7.97 0.99
C LEU A 494 -36.39 7.67 -0.37
N GLN A 495 -35.35 8.40 -0.75
CA GLN A 495 -34.62 8.17 -2.01
C GLN A 495 -33.90 6.82 -2.02
N LEU A 496 -33.30 6.41 -0.90
CA LEU A 496 -32.72 5.07 -0.75
C LEU A 496 -33.80 3.97 -0.82
N CYS A 497 -34.98 4.22 -0.26
CA CYS A 497 -36.12 3.30 -0.36
C CYS A 497 -36.64 3.16 -1.79
N GLU A 498 -36.66 4.23 -2.58
CA GLU A 498 -37.01 4.15 -4.01
C GLU A 498 -35.92 3.41 -4.80
N PHE A 499 -34.64 3.62 -4.48
CA PHE A 499 -33.54 2.92 -5.15
C PHE A 499 -33.57 1.40 -4.96
N ILE A 500 -33.92 0.92 -3.76
CA ILE A 500 -34.02 -0.53 -3.54
C ILE A 500 -35.13 -1.18 -4.38
N GLU A 501 -36.11 -0.42 -4.90
CA GLU A 501 -37.18 -1.00 -5.72
C GLU A 501 -36.76 -1.44 -7.12
N ASP A 502 -35.73 -0.80 -7.68
CA ASP A 502 -35.25 -1.05 -9.05
C ASP A 502 -33.73 -1.32 -9.06
N CYS A 503 -33.18 -1.87 -7.96
CA CYS A 503 -31.76 -2.13 -7.84
C CYS A 503 -31.34 -3.43 -8.55
N GLU A 504 -30.47 -3.34 -9.55
CA GLU A 504 -29.93 -4.49 -10.28
C GLU A 504 -28.80 -5.22 -9.54
N TYR A 505 -28.18 -4.55 -8.54
CA TYR A 505 -26.96 -5.04 -7.88
C TYR A 505 -27.25 -5.58 -6.47
N ASN A 506 -27.22 -6.89 -6.30
CA ASN A 506 -27.51 -7.59 -5.03
C ASN A 506 -26.66 -7.10 -3.84
N SER A 507 -25.38 -6.79 -4.06
CA SER A 507 -24.47 -6.31 -3.01
C SER A 507 -24.78 -4.89 -2.55
N LEU A 508 -25.20 -3.99 -3.45
CA LEU A 508 -25.65 -2.64 -3.09
C LEU A 508 -26.99 -2.69 -2.37
N LEU A 509 -27.91 -3.51 -2.87
CA LEU A 509 -29.21 -3.73 -2.24
C LEU A 509 -29.05 -4.18 -0.79
N LEU A 510 -28.20 -5.19 -0.55
CA LEU A 510 -27.87 -5.68 0.78
C LEU A 510 -27.32 -4.57 1.70
N ARG A 511 -26.38 -3.78 1.19
CA ARG A 511 -25.76 -2.68 1.93
C ARG A 511 -26.77 -1.59 2.31
N VAL A 512 -27.65 -1.22 1.38
CA VAL A 512 -28.69 -0.20 1.62
C VAL A 512 -29.74 -0.72 2.60
N ILE A 513 -30.18 -1.97 2.50
CA ILE A 513 -31.11 -2.59 3.47
C ILE A 513 -30.50 -2.58 4.89
N ARG A 514 -29.22 -2.97 5.01
CA ARG A 514 -28.50 -2.94 6.29
C ARG A 514 -28.32 -1.54 6.87
N PHE A 515 -28.22 -0.52 6.02
CA PHE A 515 -28.22 0.86 6.47
C PHE A 515 -29.62 1.31 6.92
N LEU A 516 -30.65 1.00 6.13
CA LEU A 516 -32.04 1.35 6.40
C LEU A 516 -32.56 0.74 7.72
N LEU A 517 -32.14 -0.47 8.10
CA LEU A 517 -32.59 -1.11 9.34
C LEU A 517 -32.26 -0.28 10.59
N LEU A 518 -31.14 0.46 10.59
CA LEU A 518 -30.70 1.27 11.73
C LEU A 518 -31.40 2.64 11.80
N HIS A 519 -31.83 3.16 10.65
CA HIS A 519 -32.33 4.54 10.52
C HIS A 519 -33.85 4.62 10.40
N ILE A 520 -34.54 3.63 9.80
CA ILE A 520 -36.01 3.60 9.72
C ILE A 520 -36.68 3.72 11.10
N PRO A 521 -36.22 3.04 12.17
CA PRO A 521 -36.84 3.17 13.50
C PRO A 521 -36.77 4.58 14.11
N LYS A 522 -35.84 5.42 13.64
CA LYS A 522 -35.66 6.80 14.12
C LYS A 522 -36.59 7.80 13.40
N THR A 523 -37.20 7.39 12.30
CA THR A 523 -38.09 8.25 11.51
C THR A 523 -39.45 8.45 12.19
N LYS A 524 -40.13 9.57 11.87
CA LYS A 524 -41.45 9.87 12.46
C LYS A 524 -42.55 8.89 12.04
N LYS A 525 -42.44 8.24 10.87
CA LYS A 525 -43.44 7.31 10.33
C LYS A 525 -42.78 6.07 9.68
N PRO A 526 -42.36 5.07 10.47
CA PRO A 526 -41.70 3.85 9.96
C PRO A 526 -42.56 3.02 8.99
N SER A 527 -43.90 3.03 9.14
CA SER A 527 -44.84 2.26 8.30
C SER A 527 -44.68 2.51 6.80
N LYS A 528 -44.31 3.74 6.40
CA LYS A 528 -44.13 4.08 4.98
C LYS A 528 -42.95 3.32 4.36
N TYR A 529 -41.88 3.11 5.12
CA TYR A 529 -40.62 2.54 4.64
C TYR A 529 -40.63 1.01 4.66
N ILE A 530 -41.38 0.40 5.59
CA ILE A 530 -41.53 -1.06 5.72
C ILE A 530 -42.02 -1.70 4.41
N ARG A 531 -42.92 -1.04 3.68
CA ARG A 531 -43.44 -1.54 2.39
C ARG A 531 -42.34 -1.78 1.36
N TYR A 532 -41.35 -0.89 1.29
CA TYR A 532 -40.26 -1.00 0.32
C TYR A 532 -39.40 -2.23 0.58
N ILE A 533 -39.04 -2.49 1.85
CA ILE A 533 -38.30 -3.69 2.27
C ILE A 533 -39.14 -4.95 2.02
N TYR A 534 -40.44 -4.90 2.33
CA TYR A 534 -41.34 -6.03 2.12
C TYR A 534 -41.44 -6.45 0.65
N ASN A 535 -41.54 -5.49 -0.27
CA ASN A 535 -41.59 -5.79 -1.72
C ASN A 535 -40.36 -6.60 -2.19
N ARG A 536 -39.20 -6.47 -1.51
CA ARG A 536 -37.97 -7.23 -1.84
C ARG A 536 -38.00 -8.67 -1.35
N LEU A 537 -38.74 -8.96 -0.28
CA LEU A 537 -38.83 -10.31 0.29
C LEU A 537 -39.50 -11.32 -0.65
N ILE A 538 -40.24 -10.85 -1.66
CA ILE A 538 -40.99 -11.70 -2.59
C ILE A 538 -40.23 -11.91 -3.90
N LEU A 539 -39.47 -10.90 -4.35
CA LEU A 539 -38.95 -10.84 -5.72
C LEU A 539 -37.48 -11.25 -5.86
N GLU A 540 -36.75 -11.34 -4.75
CA GLU A 540 -35.28 -11.43 -4.74
C GLU A 540 -34.72 -12.79 -4.27
N SER A 541 -33.40 -12.98 -4.41
CA SER A 541 -32.69 -14.21 -4.01
C SER A 541 -32.74 -14.48 -2.50
N SER A 542 -32.51 -15.73 -2.08
CA SER A 542 -32.63 -16.15 -0.66
C SER A 542 -31.75 -15.36 0.32
N THR A 543 -30.57 -14.90 -0.11
CA THR A 543 -29.68 -14.07 0.72
C THR A 543 -30.29 -12.69 1.04
N ILE A 544 -30.86 -12.02 0.04
CA ILE A 544 -31.55 -10.73 0.20
C ILE A 544 -32.82 -10.91 1.05
N ARG A 545 -33.55 -12.02 0.85
CA ARG A 545 -34.73 -12.34 1.65
C ARG A 545 -34.38 -12.55 3.12
N ALA A 546 -33.28 -13.22 3.42
CA ALA A 546 -32.81 -13.40 4.80
C ALA A 546 -32.47 -12.06 5.48
N ASP A 547 -31.69 -11.19 4.84
CA ASP A 547 -31.33 -9.88 5.39
C ASP A 547 -32.54 -8.91 5.47
N GLY A 548 -33.45 -8.95 4.50
CA GLY A 548 -34.71 -8.20 4.53
C GLY A 548 -35.61 -8.63 5.69
N MET A 549 -35.71 -9.93 5.95
CA MET A 549 -36.42 -10.50 7.09
C MET A 549 -35.79 -10.03 8.41
N TYR A 550 -34.46 -10.05 8.51
CA TYR A 550 -33.74 -9.55 9.67
C TYR A 550 -33.99 -8.05 9.90
N ALA A 551 -33.96 -7.24 8.84
CA ALA A 551 -34.26 -5.82 8.92
C ALA A 551 -35.68 -5.55 9.43
N LEU A 552 -36.68 -6.28 8.93
CA LEU A 552 -38.06 -6.17 9.41
C LEU A 552 -38.19 -6.59 10.88
N PHE A 553 -37.57 -7.70 11.28
CA PHE A 553 -37.58 -8.16 12.67
C PHE A 553 -36.97 -7.12 13.61
N TYR A 554 -35.82 -6.54 13.24
CA TYR A 554 -35.18 -5.49 14.02
C TYR A 554 -36.06 -4.22 14.14
N ILE A 555 -36.69 -3.79 13.04
CA ILE A 555 -37.64 -2.66 13.07
C ILE A 555 -38.82 -2.98 14.00
N ALA A 556 -39.35 -4.20 13.97
CA ALA A 556 -40.45 -4.63 14.84
C ALA A 556 -40.06 -4.65 16.33
N LEU A 557 -38.79 -4.96 16.64
CA LEU A 557 -38.30 -4.93 18.01
C LEU A 557 -38.22 -3.51 18.59
N LYS A 558 -37.83 -2.53 17.77
CA LYS A 558 -37.69 -1.11 18.18
C LYS A 558 -39.01 -0.33 18.08
N CYS A 559 -39.88 -0.63 17.11
CA CYS A 559 -41.14 0.07 16.87
C CYS A 559 -42.35 -0.81 17.24
N GLN A 560 -42.87 -0.64 18.46
CA GLN A 560 -44.00 -1.45 18.98
C GLN A 560 -45.27 -1.34 18.12
N ASN A 561 -45.57 -0.17 17.56
CA ASN A 561 -46.79 0.07 16.78
C ASN A 561 -46.84 -0.72 15.46
N ASN A 562 -45.69 -1.10 14.90
CA ASN A 562 -45.59 -1.82 13.62
C ASN A 562 -45.36 -3.32 13.80
N SER A 563 -45.23 -3.79 15.04
CA SER A 563 -44.89 -5.18 15.36
C SER A 563 -45.95 -6.18 14.88
N LYS A 564 -47.25 -5.86 15.02
CA LYS A 564 -48.36 -6.71 14.58
C LYS A 564 -48.41 -6.82 13.05
N ASP A 565 -48.16 -5.73 12.33
CA ASP A 565 -48.10 -5.72 10.86
C ASP A 565 -46.91 -6.56 10.36
N ILE A 566 -45.73 -6.39 10.96
CA ILE A 566 -44.53 -7.13 10.56
C ILE A 566 -44.69 -8.63 10.89
N LEU A 567 -45.31 -9.00 12.01
CA LEU A 567 -45.63 -10.39 12.33
C LEU A 567 -46.47 -11.04 11.22
N PHE A 568 -47.45 -10.30 10.72
CA PHE A 568 -48.30 -10.76 9.62
C PHE A 568 -47.48 -10.96 8.33
N LEU A 569 -46.58 -10.02 8.01
CA LEU A 569 -45.71 -10.12 6.83
C LEU A 569 -44.73 -11.30 6.90
N LEU A 570 -44.15 -11.57 8.08
CA LEU A 570 -43.22 -12.70 8.29
C LEU A 570 -43.91 -14.06 8.11
N LYS A 571 -45.23 -14.15 8.28
CA LYS A 571 -45.99 -15.39 8.08
C LYS A 571 -45.84 -15.95 6.66
N CYS A 572 -45.67 -15.08 5.66
CA CYS A 572 -45.48 -15.49 4.27
C CYS A 572 -44.15 -16.23 4.03
N LEU A 573 -43.12 -15.97 4.84
CA LEU A 573 -41.79 -16.57 4.71
C LEU A 573 -41.65 -17.89 5.49
N LEU A 574 -42.66 -18.32 6.26
CA LEU A 574 -42.63 -19.60 6.97
C LEU A 574 -42.66 -20.81 6.02
N VAL A 575 -43.12 -20.60 4.78
CA VAL A 575 -43.22 -21.63 3.73
C VAL A 575 -42.23 -21.33 2.59
N ASP A 576 -41.12 -20.65 2.89
CA ASP A 576 -40.11 -20.32 1.89
C ASP A 576 -39.50 -21.59 1.26
N SER A 577 -39.03 -21.49 0.02
CA SER A 577 -38.34 -22.59 -0.66
C SER A 577 -36.93 -22.83 -0.10
N ASP A 578 -36.29 -21.79 0.45
CA ASP A 578 -34.95 -21.84 1.00
C ASP A 578 -34.97 -22.15 2.50
N ASP A 579 -34.21 -23.17 2.92
CA ASP A 579 -34.22 -23.67 4.29
C ASP A 579 -33.69 -22.65 5.29
N GLU A 580 -32.67 -21.87 4.93
CA GLU A 580 -32.05 -20.86 5.80
C GLU A 580 -33.02 -19.70 6.10
N VAL A 581 -33.76 -19.25 5.08
CA VAL A 581 -34.78 -18.20 5.24
C VAL A 581 -35.93 -18.72 6.10
N ARG A 582 -36.39 -19.95 5.85
CA ARG A 582 -37.50 -20.59 6.55
C ARG A 582 -37.23 -20.77 8.04
N ASP A 583 -36.06 -21.31 8.38
CA ASP A 583 -35.68 -21.63 9.76
C ASP A 583 -35.45 -20.36 10.58
N ARG A 584 -34.78 -19.35 10.01
CA ARG A 584 -34.64 -18.04 10.66
C ARG A 584 -35.99 -17.33 10.82
N THR A 585 -36.87 -17.43 9.83
CA THR A 585 -38.21 -16.85 9.90
C THR A 585 -39.02 -17.50 11.02
N ASN A 586 -38.98 -18.84 11.15
CA ASN A 586 -39.63 -19.56 12.25
C ASN A 586 -39.16 -19.03 13.61
N LEU A 587 -37.84 -18.92 13.81
CA LEU A 587 -37.27 -18.40 15.05
C LEU A 587 -37.75 -16.97 15.34
N PHE A 588 -37.59 -16.05 14.39
CA PHE A 588 -37.97 -14.64 14.56
C PHE A 588 -39.48 -14.46 14.73
N TYR A 589 -40.30 -15.26 14.05
CA TYR A 589 -41.75 -15.27 14.19
C TYR A 589 -42.16 -15.67 15.61
N HIS A 590 -41.57 -16.73 16.17
CA HIS A 590 -41.83 -17.16 17.55
C HIS A 590 -41.41 -16.10 18.58
N MET A 591 -40.20 -15.54 18.43
CA MET A 591 -39.71 -14.48 19.33
C MET A 591 -40.61 -13.24 19.31
N LEU A 592 -41.04 -12.81 18.12
CA LEU A 592 -41.90 -11.63 17.99
C LEU A 592 -43.31 -11.90 18.52
N LYS A 593 -43.86 -13.10 18.29
CA LYS A 593 -45.16 -13.52 18.80
C LYS A 593 -45.19 -13.55 20.33
N GLU A 594 -44.17 -14.10 20.97
CA GLU A 594 -44.04 -14.08 22.43
C GLU A 594 -43.93 -12.66 22.98
N LYS A 595 -43.17 -11.79 22.32
CA LYS A 595 -43.02 -10.39 22.73
C LYS A 595 -44.35 -9.64 22.65
N ILE A 596 -45.12 -9.84 21.57
CA ILE A 596 -46.45 -9.25 21.41
C ILE A 596 -47.41 -9.79 22.47
N GLN A 597 -47.35 -11.09 22.78
CA GLN A 597 -48.17 -11.70 23.82
C GLN A 597 -47.85 -11.13 25.22
N LYS A 598 -46.56 -11.00 25.57
CA LYS A 598 -46.11 -10.36 26.83
C LYS A 598 -46.53 -8.88 26.92
N LEU A 599 -46.54 -8.16 25.80
CA LEU A 599 -47.01 -6.78 25.74
C LEU A 599 -48.54 -6.68 25.89
N ASP A 600 -49.30 -7.55 25.23
CA ASP A 600 -50.76 -7.60 25.36
C ASP A 600 -51.18 -8.04 26.79
N GLU A 601 -50.40 -8.90 27.46
CA GLU A 601 -50.58 -9.30 28.87
C GLU A 601 -50.29 -8.15 29.85
N GLN A 602 -49.27 -7.32 29.58
CA GLN A 602 -48.99 -6.12 30.39
C GLN A 602 -50.06 -5.03 30.23
N VAL A 603 -50.70 -4.92 29.07
CA VAL A 603 -51.82 -3.99 28.85
C VAL A 603 -53.13 -4.53 29.46
N GLY A 604 -53.30 -5.85 29.54
CA GLY A 604 -54.45 -6.50 30.19
C GLY A 604 -54.52 -6.31 31.71
N ASN A 605 -53.37 -6.28 32.39
CA ASN A 605 -53.29 -6.16 33.85
C ASN A 605 -53.50 -4.74 34.41
N VAL A 606 -53.71 -3.72 33.57
CA VAL A 606 -53.99 -2.33 34.01
C VAL A 606 -55.48 -2.10 34.29
N THR A 607 -56.35 -3.07 34.05
CA THR A 607 -57.81 -2.88 34.21
C THR A 607 -58.42 -3.41 35.51
N ASN A 608 -57.69 -4.12 36.38
CA ASN A 608 -58.21 -4.61 37.66
C ASN A 608 -57.16 -4.54 38.78
N GLY A 609 -57.23 -3.52 39.63
CA GLY A 609 -56.43 -3.40 40.85
C GLY A 609 -56.52 -1.99 41.44
N GLU A 610 -57.34 -1.85 42.48
CA GLU A 610 -57.59 -0.61 43.22
C GLU A 610 -56.35 -0.11 43.97
N GLU A 611 -56.44 1.17 44.31
CA GLU A 611 -55.46 2.06 44.94
C GLU A 611 -54.81 1.49 46.21
N ASP A 612 -53.47 1.49 46.27
CA ASP A 612 -52.74 1.66 47.53
C ASP A 612 -51.41 2.39 47.30
N GLN A 613 -51.27 3.52 47.98
CA GLN A 613 -50.09 4.36 48.05
C GLN A 613 -49.09 3.75 49.04
N ASP A 614 -47.89 3.39 48.60
CA ASP A 614 -46.60 3.93 49.08
C ASP A 614 -45.40 3.01 48.71
N GLY A 615 -44.36 3.64 48.17
CA GLY A 615 -42.97 3.19 48.31
C GLY A 615 -42.48 1.97 47.53
N ASN A 616 -42.16 2.12 46.22
CA ASN A 616 -41.05 1.35 45.62
C ASN A 616 -40.53 1.90 44.26
N ALA A 617 -40.11 3.17 44.22
CA ALA A 617 -39.52 3.80 43.03
C ALA A 617 -38.05 3.40 42.72
N LYS A 618 -37.57 2.25 43.22
CA LYS A 618 -36.20 1.75 42.97
C LYS A 618 -36.14 0.40 42.25
N HIS A 619 -37.26 -0.30 42.05
CA HIS A 619 -37.27 -1.61 41.39
C HIS A 619 -37.67 -1.60 39.90
N GLU A 620 -38.17 -0.48 39.38
CA GLU A 620 -38.58 -0.36 37.97
C GLU A 620 -37.46 0.09 37.01
N GLU A 621 -36.37 0.70 37.51
CA GLU A 621 -35.22 1.08 36.67
C GLU A 621 -34.18 -0.04 36.47
N GLU A 622 -34.11 -1.02 37.37
CA GLU A 622 -33.16 -2.14 37.25
C GLU A 622 -33.66 -3.26 36.32
N THR A 623 -34.97 -3.40 36.14
CA THR A 623 -35.58 -4.43 35.28
C THR A 623 -35.62 -4.03 33.80
N LYS A 624 -35.81 -2.74 33.49
CA LYS A 624 -35.70 -2.22 32.10
C LYS A 624 -34.27 -2.26 31.56
N ASN A 625 -33.27 -1.94 32.40
CA ASN A 625 -31.86 -1.95 32.00
C ASN A 625 -31.29 -3.37 31.78
N LYS A 626 -31.86 -4.41 32.39
CA LYS A 626 -31.43 -5.82 32.21
C LYS A 626 -31.97 -6.49 30.94
N GLN A 627 -33.16 -6.11 30.47
CA GLN A 627 -33.73 -6.65 29.22
C GLN A 627 -33.13 -5.99 27.97
N ASP A 628 -32.86 -4.69 28.01
CA ASP A 628 -32.18 -3.99 26.91
C ASP A 628 -30.71 -4.42 26.76
N THR A 629 -30.04 -4.82 27.85
CA THR A 629 -28.68 -5.38 27.79
C THR A 629 -28.65 -6.79 27.20
N LEU A 630 -29.61 -7.66 27.52
CA LEU A 630 -29.66 -9.04 26.98
C LEU A 630 -29.96 -9.07 25.48
N VAL A 631 -30.85 -8.19 25.00
CA VAL A 631 -31.16 -8.07 23.57
C VAL A 631 -30.00 -7.40 22.81
N ASN A 632 -29.32 -6.41 23.41
CA ASN A 632 -28.11 -5.84 22.80
C ASN A 632 -26.92 -6.82 22.84
N GLN A 633 -26.81 -7.68 23.85
CA GLN A 633 -25.79 -8.73 23.93
C GLN A 633 -26.02 -9.79 22.84
N ILE A 634 -27.26 -10.22 22.59
CA ILE A 634 -27.56 -11.17 21.50
C ILE A 634 -27.31 -10.56 20.11
N ILE A 635 -27.45 -9.24 19.96
CA ILE A 635 -27.34 -8.55 18.67
C ILE A 635 -25.90 -8.07 18.37
N PHE A 636 -25.07 -7.80 19.40
CA PHE A 636 -23.74 -7.22 19.23
C PHE A 636 -22.58 -8.04 19.79
N ASP A 637 -22.81 -9.08 20.61
CA ASP A 637 -21.73 -9.99 20.99
C ASP A 637 -21.59 -11.12 19.97
N ASN A 638 -20.49 -11.05 19.20
CA ASN A 638 -19.94 -12.17 18.42
C ASN A 638 -19.37 -13.29 19.30
N ASN A 639 -19.92 -13.51 20.51
CA ASN A 639 -19.54 -14.62 21.36
C ASN A 639 -20.51 -15.77 21.11
N TYR A 640 -20.03 -16.76 20.36
CA TYR A 640 -20.62 -18.09 20.30
C TYR A 640 -20.96 -18.56 21.72
N ILE A 641 -22.25 -18.56 22.08
CA ILE A 641 -22.75 -19.39 23.18
C ILE A 641 -22.57 -20.83 22.68
N ASP A 642 -21.80 -21.63 23.43
CA ASP A 642 -21.34 -22.98 23.09
C ASP A 642 -22.47 -23.92 22.63
N VAL A 643 -22.77 -23.86 21.34
CA VAL A 643 -23.64 -24.82 20.63
C VAL A 643 -23.10 -26.24 20.84
N GLU A 644 -21.77 -26.41 20.96
CA GLU A 644 -21.13 -27.69 21.27
C GLU A 644 -21.49 -28.25 22.65
N LYS A 645 -21.68 -27.41 23.68
CA LYS A 645 -22.05 -27.89 25.03
C LYS A 645 -23.52 -28.30 25.11
N ILE A 646 -24.39 -27.61 24.38
CA ILE A 646 -25.81 -27.98 24.25
C ILE A 646 -25.92 -29.28 23.43
N ILE A 647 -25.17 -29.40 22.34
CA ILE A 647 -25.09 -30.64 21.55
C ILE A 647 -24.54 -31.81 22.39
N ALA A 648 -23.56 -31.55 23.26
CA ALA A 648 -23.03 -32.56 24.18
C ALA A 648 -24.06 -32.97 25.24
N GLY A 649 -24.81 -32.02 25.81
CA GLY A 649 -25.90 -32.29 26.76
C GLY A 649 -27.04 -33.10 26.13
N ILE A 650 -27.44 -32.74 24.91
CA ILE A 650 -28.43 -33.49 24.14
C ILE A 650 -27.90 -34.89 23.78
N SER A 651 -26.64 -35.01 23.37
CA SER A 651 -26.02 -36.31 23.05
C SER A 651 -25.91 -37.23 24.27
N ASN A 652 -25.62 -36.67 25.46
CA ASN A 652 -25.59 -37.42 26.72
C ASN A 652 -26.99 -37.88 27.14
N HIS A 653 -28.00 -37.02 27.00
CA HIS A 653 -29.40 -37.40 27.27
C HIS A 653 -29.85 -38.51 26.33
N MET A 654 -29.53 -38.41 25.04
CA MET A 654 -29.81 -39.43 24.03
C MET A 654 -29.09 -40.77 24.28
N GLN A 655 -27.96 -40.78 25.02
CA GLN A 655 -27.24 -42.00 25.35
C GLN A 655 -27.68 -42.65 26.67
N ASN A 656 -28.14 -41.85 27.63
CA ASN A 656 -28.38 -42.34 29.00
C ASN A 656 -29.86 -42.61 29.30
N ASP A 657 -30.82 -41.84 28.77
CA ASP A 657 -32.26 -42.05 29.02
C ASP A 657 -33.14 -41.58 27.85
N LEU A 658 -33.57 -42.53 27.02
CA LEU A 658 -34.40 -42.28 25.82
C LEU A 658 -35.89 -42.07 26.12
N GLU A 659 -36.37 -42.41 27.32
CA GLU A 659 -37.80 -42.39 27.67
C GLU A 659 -38.24 -41.14 28.47
N ALA A 660 -37.31 -40.26 28.85
CA ALA A 660 -37.60 -39.02 29.59
C ALA A 660 -37.51 -37.76 28.70
N GLU A 661 -38.41 -36.79 28.92
CA GLU A 661 -38.37 -35.48 28.24
C GLU A 661 -37.09 -34.70 28.63
N PHE A 662 -36.47 -34.06 27.64
CA PHE A 662 -35.25 -33.28 27.83
C PHE A 662 -35.57 -31.96 28.53
N ASP A 663 -35.15 -31.81 29.78
CA ASP A 663 -35.39 -30.61 30.57
C ASP A 663 -34.28 -29.56 30.36
N HIS A 664 -34.65 -28.45 29.71
CA HIS A 664 -33.76 -27.35 29.35
C HIS A 664 -33.25 -26.55 30.57
N GLU A 665 -33.94 -26.59 31.71
CA GLU A 665 -33.54 -25.81 32.89
C GLU A 665 -32.38 -26.45 33.69
N GLN A 666 -32.28 -27.78 33.73
CA GLN A 666 -31.20 -28.48 34.46
C GLN A 666 -29.80 -28.16 33.90
N ILE A 667 -29.67 -28.02 32.58
CA ILE A 667 -28.40 -27.66 31.93
C ILE A 667 -28.00 -26.21 32.27
N LYS A 668 -28.97 -25.34 32.51
CA LYS A 668 -28.72 -23.94 32.88
C LYS A 668 -28.11 -23.84 34.29
N ASP A 669 -28.56 -24.69 35.20
CA ASP A 669 -28.03 -24.80 36.56
C ASP A 669 -26.65 -25.50 36.59
N ASP A 670 -26.42 -26.50 35.74
CA ASP A 670 -25.11 -27.14 35.58
C ASP A 670 -24.07 -26.21 34.93
N ILE A 671 -24.50 -25.34 34.02
CA ILE A 671 -23.66 -24.27 33.43
C ILE A 671 -23.30 -23.22 34.49
N LEU A 672 -24.24 -22.87 35.37
CA LEU A 672 -23.97 -21.91 36.45
C LEU A 672 -23.00 -22.49 37.49
N TYR A 673 -23.19 -23.76 37.85
CA TYR A 673 -22.34 -24.46 38.82
C TYR A 673 -20.92 -24.71 38.32
N THR A 674 -20.75 -25.04 37.02
CA THR A 674 -19.42 -25.18 36.40
C THR A 674 -18.71 -23.85 36.23
N THR A 675 -19.45 -22.75 36.00
CA THR A 675 -18.87 -21.39 35.91
C THR A 675 -18.36 -20.90 37.28
N GLU A 676 -19.02 -21.28 38.38
CA GLU A 676 -18.59 -20.95 39.74
C GLU A 676 -17.36 -21.77 40.21
N LEU A 677 -17.22 -23.03 39.78
CA LEU A 677 -16.03 -23.86 40.04
C LEU A 677 -14.79 -23.41 39.25
N SER A 678 -14.95 -22.68 38.15
CA SER A 678 -13.82 -22.10 37.39
C SER A 678 -13.21 -20.82 38.00
N ARG A 679 -13.71 -20.32 39.14
CA ARG A 679 -13.08 -19.20 39.88
C ARG A 679 -12.06 -19.64 40.92
N GLU A 680 -12.01 -20.91 41.31
CA GLU A 680 -10.99 -21.44 42.20
C GLU A 680 -10.18 -22.52 41.47
N GLY A 681 -8.92 -22.18 41.20
CA GLY A 681 -8.09 -22.90 40.23
C GLY A 681 -7.80 -24.36 40.56
N LEU A 682 -8.04 -25.24 39.59
CA LEU A 682 -7.32 -26.49 39.35
C LEU A 682 -7.69 -26.99 37.94
N GLY A 683 -6.67 -27.17 37.09
CA GLY A 683 -6.85 -27.66 35.72
C GLY A 683 -7.05 -29.16 35.65
N SER A 684 -7.81 -29.62 34.66
CA SER A 684 -7.40 -30.67 33.69
C SER A 684 -8.58 -31.19 32.84
N SER A 685 -8.30 -31.33 31.53
CA SER A 685 -8.75 -32.38 30.60
C SER A 685 -10.23 -32.52 30.23
N GLN A 686 -10.55 -32.39 28.93
CA GLN A 686 -10.88 -33.54 28.05
C GLN A 686 -11.17 -33.13 26.58
N ASN A 687 -10.41 -33.76 25.67
CA ASN A 687 -10.75 -33.99 24.27
C ASN A 687 -11.60 -35.27 24.17
N VAL A 688 -12.73 -35.29 23.44
CA VAL A 688 -13.39 -36.53 22.96
C VAL A 688 -14.11 -36.28 21.61
N TYR A 689 -13.43 -36.71 20.53
CA TYR A 689 -13.89 -37.23 19.22
C TYR A 689 -14.63 -36.36 18.18
N LEU A 690 -13.94 -36.12 17.06
CA LEU A 690 -14.45 -36.40 15.71
C LEU A 690 -13.38 -37.14 14.89
N LYS A 691 -13.59 -38.43 14.67
CA LYS A 691 -12.95 -39.22 13.59
C LYS A 691 -13.98 -39.40 12.49
N LYS A 692 -13.77 -38.79 11.32
CA LYS A 692 -14.16 -39.38 10.02
C LYS A 692 -13.12 -39.02 8.96
N LYS A 693 -12.78 -40.04 8.18
CA LYS A 693 -11.62 -40.21 7.29
C LYS A 693 -11.80 -39.53 5.93
N SER A 694 -10.70 -39.06 5.35
CA SER A 694 -10.27 -39.37 3.96
C SER A 694 -8.83 -38.85 3.78
N SER A 695 -7.82 -39.74 3.83
CA SER A 695 -7.08 -40.26 2.67
C SER A 695 -6.26 -39.23 1.90
N TYR A 696 -4.93 -39.23 2.08
CA TYR A 696 -3.98 -39.32 0.97
C TYR A 696 -2.65 -39.91 1.48
N TYR A 697 -2.28 -41.05 0.90
CA TYR A 697 -0.95 -41.63 0.92
C TYR A 697 -0.29 -41.27 -0.41
N GLU A 698 1.05 -41.29 -0.40
CA GLU A 698 2.00 -41.14 -1.52
C GLU A 698 2.38 -39.68 -1.86
N MET A 699 3.65 -39.28 -1.96
CA MET A 699 4.89 -40.04 -2.16
C MET A 699 6.05 -39.54 -1.27
N GLN A 700 6.78 -40.52 -0.75
CA GLN A 700 8.20 -40.39 -0.43
C GLN A 700 8.97 -40.06 -1.70
N ASN A 701 9.79 -39.01 -1.67
CA ASN A 701 11.16 -39.00 -2.18
C ASN A 701 11.77 -37.60 -1.98
N ASN A 702 12.62 -37.47 -0.98
CA ASN A 702 13.98 -36.96 -1.15
C ASN A 702 14.67 -36.91 0.21
N ALA A 703 15.56 -37.87 0.41
CA ALA A 703 16.58 -37.83 1.44
C ALA A 703 17.50 -36.62 1.21
N SER A 704 18.15 -36.19 2.30
CA SER A 704 19.12 -35.11 2.43
C SER A 704 18.55 -33.69 2.54
N ASN A 705 18.42 -33.19 3.78
CA ASN A 705 18.34 -31.76 4.07
C ASN A 705 18.84 -31.49 5.49
N ALA A 706 20.17 -31.40 5.63
CA ALA A 706 20.78 -30.68 6.74
C ALA A 706 20.70 -29.16 6.45
N PRO A 707 20.32 -28.30 7.41
CA PRO A 707 20.31 -26.86 7.19
C PRO A 707 21.75 -26.33 7.16
N LYS A 708 22.19 -25.87 5.98
CA LYS A 708 23.45 -25.14 5.82
C LYS A 708 23.32 -23.72 6.36
N PHE A 709 24.37 -23.26 7.03
CA PHE A 709 24.53 -21.92 7.59
C PHE A 709 24.55 -20.84 6.48
N VAL A 710 23.84 -19.73 6.72
CA VAL A 710 24.04 -18.37 6.16
C VAL A 710 24.73 -18.28 4.79
N GLU A 711 24.00 -18.61 3.71
CA GLU A 711 24.37 -18.25 2.31
C GLU A 711 23.29 -17.41 1.60
N HIS A 712 22.20 -17.04 2.28
CA HIS A 712 21.04 -16.37 1.66
C HIS A 712 21.11 -14.83 1.54
N LEU A 713 22.25 -14.19 1.81
CA LEU A 713 22.47 -12.79 1.44
C LEU A 713 22.61 -12.57 -0.08
N THR A 714 22.45 -13.63 -0.88
CA THR A 714 22.57 -13.63 -2.34
C THR A 714 21.25 -13.84 -3.07
N ASP A 715 20.09 -13.83 -2.39
CA ASP A 715 18.79 -13.94 -3.05
C ASP A 715 18.47 -12.61 -3.77
N PRO A 716 18.54 -12.54 -5.12
CA PRO A 716 18.38 -11.29 -5.85
C PRO A 716 17.00 -10.67 -5.62
N ALA A 717 15.98 -11.50 -5.37
CA ALA A 717 14.62 -11.05 -5.10
C ALA A 717 14.51 -10.29 -3.75
N TYR A 718 15.34 -10.62 -2.77
CA TYR A 718 15.41 -9.92 -1.47
C TYR A 718 16.10 -8.56 -1.61
N ILE A 719 17.20 -8.48 -2.37
CA ILE A 719 17.95 -7.23 -2.58
C ILE A 719 17.11 -6.21 -3.36
N GLU A 720 16.40 -6.64 -4.40
CA GLU A 720 15.64 -5.73 -5.25
C GLU A 720 14.37 -5.19 -4.55
N ASN A 721 13.65 -6.05 -3.80
CA ASN A 721 12.31 -5.71 -3.31
C ASN A 721 12.23 -5.45 -1.80
N VAL A 722 13.07 -6.09 -0.98
CA VAL A 722 13.01 -5.98 0.49
C VAL A 722 13.99 -4.93 1.01
N LEU A 723 15.18 -4.80 0.42
CA LEU A 723 16.20 -3.82 0.84
C LEU A 723 15.70 -2.36 0.84
N PRO A 724 14.90 -1.90 -0.13
CA PRO A 724 14.33 -0.54 -0.08
C PRO A 724 13.44 -0.30 1.15
N LEU A 725 12.71 -1.33 1.60
CA LEU A 725 11.91 -1.24 2.83
C LEU A 725 12.82 -1.13 4.05
N VAL A 726 13.90 -1.93 4.10
CA VAL A 726 14.88 -1.93 5.19
C VAL A 726 15.54 -0.57 5.38
N GLU A 727 15.98 0.07 4.29
CA GLU A 727 16.58 1.41 4.31
C GLU A 727 15.58 2.50 4.74
N LYS A 728 14.32 2.39 4.30
CA LYS A 728 13.27 3.36 4.62
C LYS A 728 12.91 3.38 6.10
N TYR A 729 12.91 2.23 6.78
CA TYR A 729 12.50 2.11 8.18
C TYR A 729 13.65 1.80 9.16
N ASN A 730 14.90 1.77 8.71
CA ASN A 730 16.08 1.46 9.53
C ASN A 730 15.92 0.16 10.35
N MET A 731 15.50 -0.93 9.71
CA MET A 731 15.16 -2.20 10.42
C MET A 731 16.36 -2.95 11.02
N GLY A 732 17.59 -2.55 10.68
CA GLY A 732 18.82 -3.19 11.13
C GLY A 732 19.22 -4.43 10.30
N SER A 733 20.09 -5.27 10.85
CA SER A 733 20.55 -6.48 10.17
C SER A 733 19.50 -7.60 10.21
N LEU A 734 19.31 -8.24 9.06
CA LEU A 734 18.46 -9.43 8.93
C LEU A 734 18.98 -10.54 9.86
N LYS A 735 18.07 -11.11 10.66
CA LYS A 735 18.42 -12.17 11.61
C LYS A 735 18.15 -13.55 11.03
N LEU A 736 16.95 -13.78 10.52
CA LEU A 736 16.48 -15.10 10.07
C LEU A 736 15.58 -14.99 8.84
N ILE A 737 15.55 -16.08 8.06
CA ILE A 737 14.65 -16.28 6.92
C ILE A 737 14.02 -17.65 7.10
N THR A 738 12.68 -17.72 7.10
CA THR A 738 11.97 -19.00 7.17
C THR A 738 11.89 -19.67 5.79
N LYS A 739 11.59 -20.97 5.77
CA LYS A 739 11.26 -21.70 4.54
C LYS A 739 9.89 -21.22 4.00
N HIS A 740 9.59 -21.56 2.75
CA HIS A 740 8.27 -21.32 2.16
C HIS A 740 7.22 -22.21 2.83
N THR A 741 6.19 -21.59 3.41
CA THR A 741 5.04 -22.29 3.97
C THR A 741 3.85 -22.12 3.02
N PRO A 742 3.24 -23.21 2.52
CA PRO A 742 2.04 -23.11 1.69
C PRO A 742 0.86 -22.64 2.55
N LEU A 743 0.12 -21.65 2.06
CA LEU A 743 -1.14 -21.20 2.66
C LEU A 743 -2.37 -21.66 1.88
N THR A 744 -2.18 -22.19 0.68
CA THR A 744 -3.22 -22.86 -0.10
C THR A 744 -2.75 -24.25 -0.53
N GLU A 745 -3.69 -25.12 -0.89
CA GLU A 745 -3.40 -26.45 -1.39
C GLU A 745 -2.71 -26.37 -2.77
N THR A 746 -1.94 -27.40 -3.14
CA THR A 746 -1.21 -27.41 -4.41
C THR A 746 -2.11 -27.45 -5.65
N GLU A 747 -3.35 -27.90 -5.48
CA GLU A 747 -4.38 -27.99 -6.53
C GLU A 747 -5.39 -26.82 -6.48
N ALA A 748 -5.17 -25.84 -5.61
CA ALA A 748 -6.04 -24.67 -5.51
C ALA A 748 -5.93 -23.76 -6.75
N GLU A 749 -7.01 -23.04 -7.06
CA GLU A 749 -7.08 -22.04 -8.14
C GLU A 749 -5.90 -21.04 -8.09
N TYR A 750 -5.51 -20.65 -6.87
CA TYR A 750 -4.37 -19.78 -6.62
C TYR A 750 -3.42 -20.42 -5.61
N THR A 751 -2.18 -20.62 -6.01
CA THR A 751 -1.14 -21.17 -5.14
C THR A 751 -0.41 -20.03 -4.41
N VAL A 752 -0.45 -20.03 -3.09
CA VAL A 752 0.07 -18.95 -2.24
C VAL A 752 1.06 -19.50 -1.22
N PHE A 753 2.28 -18.99 -1.25
CA PHE A 753 3.33 -19.33 -0.30
C PHE A 753 3.75 -18.11 0.50
N VAL A 754 3.99 -18.27 1.80
CA VAL A 754 4.54 -17.23 2.65
C VAL A 754 5.99 -17.55 3.05
N LYS A 755 6.84 -16.53 3.01
CA LYS A 755 8.23 -16.53 3.48
C LYS A 755 8.42 -15.37 4.44
N LYS A 756 8.93 -15.62 5.65
CA LYS A 756 9.09 -14.61 6.70
C LYS A 756 10.56 -14.20 6.80
N TYR A 757 10.82 -12.89 6.74
CA TYR A 757 12.13 -12.27 6.96
C TYR A 757 12.11 -11.58 8.32
N ILE A 758 12.93 -12.05 9.25
CA ILE A 758 12.86 -11.68 10.65
C ILE A 758 14.01 -10.74 11.00
N TYR A 759 13.66 -9.60 11.59
CA TYR A 759 14.54 -8.62 12.20
C TYR A 759 14.26 -8.54 13.70
N LEU A 760 15.01 -7.69 14.43
CA LEU A 760 14.86 -7.56 15.87
C LEU A 760 13.44 -7.11 16.28
N ASN A 761 12.93 -6.04 15.68
CA ASN A 761 11.60 -5.46 16.00
C ASN A 761 10.62 -5.49 14.82
N TYR A 762 11.03 -6.06 13.68
CA TYR A 762 10.27 -6.04 12.45
C TYR A 762 10.23 -7.43 11.80
N ILE A 763 9.14 -7.73 11.10
CA ILE A 763 9.02 -8.91 10.23
C ILE A 763 8.52 -8.43 8.87
N VAL A 764 9.20 -8.84 7.81
CA VAL A 764 8.69 -8.71 6.44
C VAL A 764 8.12 -10.05 6.02
N LEU A 765 6.85 -10.06 5.63
CA LEU A 765 6.15 -11.23 5.10
C LEU A 765 6.14 -11.12 3.57
N GLY A 766 6.82 -12.04 2.89
CA GLY A 766 6.79 -12.17 1.44
C GLY A 766 5.83 -13.27 1.01
N PHE A 767 4.77 -12.90 0.29
CA PHE A 767 3.78 -13.78 -0.28
C PHE A 767 4.05 -13.99 -1.77
N THR A 768 4.36 -15.21 -2.17
CA THR A 768 4.48 -15.60 -3.58
C THR A 768 3.13 -16.15 -4.02
N ILE A 769 2.46 -15.44 -4.93
CA ILE A 769 1.12 -15.76 -5.44
C ILE A 769 1.28 -16.19 -6.89
N ASN A 770 0.72 -17.36 -7.22
CA ASN A 770 0.72 -17.91 -8.56
C ASN A 770 -0.71 -18.23 -9.02
N ASN A 771 -1.07 -17.74 -10.20
CA ASN A 771 -2.36 -18.01 -10.82
C ASN A 771 -2.27 -19.29 -11.65
N THR A 772 -3.09 -20.29 -11.28
CA THR A 772 -3.14 -21.58 -11.99
C THR A 772 -4.27 -21.65 -13.02
N LEU A 773 -5.09 -20.61 -13.14
CA LEU A 773 -6.15 -20.49 -14.14
C LEU A 773 -5.62 -19.82 -15.41
N ASN A 774 -5.78 -20.48 -16.55
CA ASN A 774 -5.29 -20.06 -17.86
C ASN A 774 -6.11 -18.94 -18.51
N ASP A 775 -7.41 -18.88 -18.21
CA ASP A 775 -8.37 -17.98 -18.87
C ASP A 775 -8.59 -16.65 -18.12
N GLN A 776 -7.82 -16.41 -17.04
CA GLN A 776 -8.00 -15.26 -16.15
C GLN A 776 -6.67 -14.57 -15.86
N ILE A 777 -6.70 -13.23 -15.81
CA ILE A 777 -5.62 -12.37 -15.36
C ILE A 777 -6.08 -11.68 -14.08
N LEU A 778 -5.31 -11.85 -13.00
CA LEU A 778 -5.61 -11.18 -11.73
C LEU A 778 -5.00 -9.79 -11.76
N SER A 779 -5.81 -8.75 -11.68
CA SER A 779 -5.36 -7.36 -11.68
C SER A 779 -5.60 -6.66 -10.34
N ASP A 780 -4.73 -5.72 -9.98
CA ASP A 780 -4.70 -4.99 -8.71
C ASP A 780 -4.82 -5.89 -7.46
N VAL A 781 -4.01 -6.95 -7.44
CA VAL A 781 -4.00 -7.97 -6.37
C VAL A 781 -3.48 -7.39 -5.05
N ASN A 782 -4.26 -7.60 -4.00
CA ASN A 782 -4.09 -7.02 -2.69
C ASN A 782 -4.40 -8.05 -1.58
N LEU A 783 -3.46 -8.33 -0.67
CA LEU A 783 -3.65 -9.36 0.38
C LEU A 783 -4.10 -8.77 1.73
N GLN A 784 -5.39 -8.79 2.06
CA GLN A 784 -5.85 -8.32 3.37
C GLN A 784 -5.44 -9.30 4.47
N ILE A 785 -4.93 -8.76 5.58
CA ILE A 785 -4.54 -9.51 6.75
C ILE A 785 -5.25 -8.88 7.96
N ASN A 786 -6.09 -9.67 8.62
CA ASN A 786 -6.86 -9.26 9.79
C ASN A 786 -6.41 -10.03 11.04
N THR A 787 -6.47 -9.35 12.18
CA THR A 787 -6.14 -9.92 13.49
C THR A 787 -7.00 -9.28 14.58
N TYR A 788 -7.38 -10.07 15.57
CA TYR A 788 -8.06 -9.61 16.77
C TYR A 788 -7.08 -9.13 17.84
N GLU A 789 -5.83 -9.61 17.80
CA GLU A 789 -4.76 -9.25 18.73
C GLU A 789 -3.85 -8.15 18.17
N LYS A 790 -3.46 -7.20 19.03
CA LYS A 790 -2.61 -6.04 18.68
C LYS A 790 -1.14 -6.23 19.09
N LYS A 791 -0.52 -7.40 18.88
CA LYS A 791 0.93 -7.57 19.18
C LYS A 791 1.81 -7.05 18.04
N TRP A 792 1.33 -7.20 16.80
CA TRP A 792 1.97 -6.71 15.58
C TRP A 792 1.15 -5.60 14.91
N ASN A 793 1.83 -4.58 14.37
CA ASN A 793 1.22 -3.48 13.63
C ASN A 793 1.69 -3.47 12.16
N ILE A 794 0.77 -3.29 11.22
CA ILE A 794 1.06 -3.25 9.79
C ILE A 794 1.51 -1.84 9.41
N LEU A 795 2.74 -1.68 8.92
CA LEU A 795 3.29 -0.37 8.52
C LEU A 795 3.14 -0.10 7.03
N GLU A 796 3.42 -1.09 6.20
CA GLU A 796 3.39 -0.94 4.75
C GLU A 796 2.98 -2.25 4.08
N LYS A 797 2.27 -2.11 2.96
CA LYS A 797 1.80 -3.20 2.12
C LYS A 797 2.02 -2.84 0.66
N THR A 798 2.58 -3.77 -0.09
CA THR A 798 2.73 -3.65 -1.54
C THR A 798 1.54 -4.28 -2.25
N THR A 799 1.27 -3.86 -3.48
CA THR A 799 0.23 -4.43 -4.34
C THR A 799 0.83 -4.90 -5.65
N ILE A 800 0.21 -5.92 -6.25
CA ILE A 800 0.63 -6.46 -7.55
C ILE A 800 -0.33 -5.95 -8.62
N LYS A 801 0.21 -5.49 -9.74
CA LYS A 801 -0.62 -4.93 -10.83
C LYS A 801 -1.35 -5.99 -11.62
N ASN A 802 -0.64 -6.99 -12.15
CA ASN A 802 -1.21 -8.07 -12.94
C ASN A 802 -0.47 -9.37 -12.63
N ILE A 803 -1.19 -10.48 -12.44
CA ILE A 803 -0.66 -11.84 -12.36
C ILE A 803 -1.25 -12.63 -13.52
N TYR A 804 -0.38 -13.03 -14.45
CA TYR A 804 -0.74 -13.87 -15.59
C TYR A 804 -0.64 -15.36 -15.21
N TYR A 805 -1.27 -16.22 -16.02
CA TYR A 805 -1.20 -17.67 -15.86
C TYR A 805 0.25 -18.17 -15.71
N ASN A 806 0.50 -18.95 -14.65
CA ASN A 806 1.80 -19.53 -14.31
C ASN A 806 2.97 -18.54 -14.23
N GLN A 807 2.70 -17.26 -13.93
CA GLN A 807 3.71 -16.24 -13.69
C GLN A 807 3.65 -15.77 -12.22
N PRO A 808 4.35 -16.44 -11.29
CA PRO A 808 4.31 -16.10 -9.88
C PRO A 808 4.83 -14.68 -9.62
N GLN A 809 4.14 -13.92 -8.79
CA GLN A 809 4.59 -12.61 -8.31
C GLN A 809 4.61 -12.52 -6.80
N ASN A 810 5.46 -11.62 -6.28
CA ASN A 810 5.70 -11.46 -4.86
C ASN A 810 5.03 -10.19 -4.32
N LEU A 811 4.32 -10.34 -3.20
CA LEU A 811 3.72 -9.26 -2.42
C LEU A 811 4.35 -9.24 -1.03
N TYR A 812 4.73 -8.06 -0.56
CA TYR A 812 5.37 -7.86 0.74
C TYR A 812 4.49 -7.06 1.70
N ILE A 813 4.42 -7.51 2.95
CA ILE A 813 3.78 -6.81 4.08
C ILE A 813 4.80 -6.65 5.21
N LEU A 814 4.96 -5.42 5.69
CA LEU A 814 5.84 -5.07 6.79
C LEU A 814 5.06 -4.99 8.10
N LEU A 815 5.46 -5.82 9.06
CA LEU A 815 4.98 -5.82 10.43
C LEU A 815 6.02 -5.21 11.36
N LYS A 816 5.59 -4.30 12.23
CA LYS A 816 6.36 -3.79 13.37
C LYS A 816 5.79 -4.39 14.66
N LYS A 817 6.69 -4.84 15.52
CA LYS A 817 6.32 -5.31 16.85
C LYS A 817 6.00 -4.14 17.77
N ASN A 818 4.94 -4.26 18.56
CA ASN A 818 4.53 -3.19 19.48
C ASN A 818 5.40 -3.13 20.75
N VAL A 819 5.83 -4.28 21.27
CA VAL A 819 6.73 -4.38 22.43
C VAL A 819 8.09 -4.94 21.96
N PRO A 820 9.19 -4.18 22.03
CA PRO A 820 10.51 -4.66 21.63
C PRO A 820 11.01 -5.78 22.56
N PHE A 821 11.96 -6.59 22.10
CA PHE A 821 12.59 -7.57 22.98
C PHE A 821 13.40 -6.88 24.07
N ASN A 822 13.16 -7.21 25.33
CA ASN A 822 13.97 -6.74 26.45
C ASN A 822 15.24 -7.60 26.55
N ILE A 823 16.16 -7.41 25.61
CA ILE A 823 17.46 -8.10 25.59
C ILE A 823 18.46 -7.16 26.26
N SER A 824 18.63 -7.29 27.57
CA SER A 824 19.76 -6.69 28.30
C SER A 824 21.04 -7.41 27.90
N LEU A 825 21.67 -6.95 26.82
CA LEU A 825 23.04 -7.32 26.48
C LEU A 825 23.89 -6.05 26.61
N ASP A 826 24.91 -6.16 27.46
CA ASP A 826 25.95 -5.17 27.83
C ASP A 826 25.70 -4.33 29.09
N SER A 827 25.75 -4.98 30.26
CA SER A 827 26.15 -4.31 31.52
C SER A 827 27.62 -4.62 31.82
N ASN A 828 28.52 -3.83 31.22
CA ASN A 828 29.91 -3.66 31.66
C ASN A 828 30.24 -2.16 31.74
N ASP A 829 29.34 -1.37 32.34
CA ASP A 829 29.59 0.04 32.65
C ASP A 829 29.42 0.24 34.17
N PRO A 830 30.49 0.50 34.95
CA PRO A 830 30.41 0.58 36.42
C PRO A 830 29.71 1.84 36.97
N ASN A 831 29.11 2.69 36.13
CA ASN A 831 28.71 4.05 36.50
C ASN A 831 27.23 4.40 36.21
N SER A 832 26.29 3.48 36.40
CA SER A 832 24.87 3.85 36.45
C SER A 832 24.25 3.50 37.80
N GLU A 833 24.47 4.38 38.78
CA GLU A 833 23.74 4.37 40.05
C GLU A 833 22.26 4.74 39.82
N SER A 834 21.40 3.80 40.18
CA SER A 834 20.11 3.96 40.87
C SER A 834 19.28 5.23 40.61
N ASN A 835 18.20 5.07 39.84
CA ASN A 835 16.96 5.80 40.07
C ASN A 835 15.82 4.79 40.29
N ASN A 836 15.69 4.35 41.55
CA ASN A 836 14.50 3.67 42.05
C ASN A 836 13.42 4.73 42.31
N ASN A 837 12.38 4.77 41.48
CA ASN A 837 11.08 5.34 41.84
C ASN A 837 10.01 4.91 40.83
N SER A 838 9.37 3.77 41.09
CA SER A 838 7.92 3.51 40.91
C SER A 838 7.65 2.00 40.99
N GLN A 839 7.30 1.54 42.19
CA GLN A 839 6.51 0.32 42.33
C GLN A 839 5.05 0.71 42.13
N THR A 840 4.50 0.43 40.95
CA THR A 840 3.11 0.03 40.71
C THR A 840 2.93 -0.38 39.23
N GLN A 841 2.46 -1.63 39.03
CA GLN A 841 1.76 -2.18 37.85
C GLN A 841 2.58 -2.88 36.72
N THR A 842 2.33 -4.20 36.63
CA THR A 842 2.40 -5.15 35.49
C THR A 842 3.76 -5.74 35.05
N ASP A 843 4.04 -6.96 35.55
CA ASP A 843 5.04 -7.93 35.07
C ASP A 843 4.68 -8.59 33.71
N GLU A 844 4.00 -7.90 32.78
CA GLU A 844 3.46 -8.54 31.55
C GLU A 844 4.15 -8.15 30.23
N ASN A 845 5.17 -7.29 30.21
CA ASN A 845 5.73 -6.72 28.97
C ASN A 845 7.19 -7.12 28.67
N ASP A 846 7.52 -8.41 28.73
CA ASP A 846 8.88 -8.90 28.42
C ASP A 846 9.20 -8.95 26.92
N GLY A 847 8.20 -8.71 26.08
CA GLY A 847 8.33 -8.73 24.62
C GLY A 847 8.61 -10.11 24.03
N PHE A 848 8.59 -11.21 24.79
CA PHE A 848 8.78 -12.57 24.24
C PHE A 848 7.48 -13.22 23.72
N ASP A 849 6.31 -12.67 24.06
CA ASP A 849 5.04 -13.08 23.44
C ASP A 849 4.93 -12.52 22.01
N VAL A 850 5.19 -13.39 21.05
CA VAL A 850 5.11 -13.11 19.61
C VAL A 850 4.01 -13.92 18.92
N SER A 851 3.33 -14.79 19.67
CA SER A 851 2.34 -15.73 19.16
C SER A 851 1.11 -14.98 18.66
N GLN A 852 0.82 -15.05 17.35
CA GLN A 852 -0.32 -14.38 16.74
C GLN A 852 -0.76 -15.10 15.46
N SER A 853 -2.06 -15.37 15.33
CA SER A 853 -2.69 -15.89 14.11
C SER A 853 -3.32 -14.76 13.31
N PHE A 854 -3.11 -14.78 12.00
CA PHE A 854 -3.62 -13.79 11.07
C PHE A 854 -4.55 -14.43 10.03
N GLN A 855 -5.76 -13.90 9.91
CA GLN A 855 -6.68 -14.27 8.84
C GLN A 855 -6.30 -13.57 7.55
N CYS A 856 -6.13 -14.32 6.47
CA CYS A 856 -5.61 -13.83 5.20
C CYS A 856 -6.64 -13.99 4.06
N SER A 857 -6.84 -12.94 3.26
CA SER A 857 -7.69 -13.01 2.07
C SER A 857 -7.14 -12.17 0.91
N LEU A 858 -7.05 -12.77 -0.27
CA LEU A 858 -6.71 -12.09 -1.50
C LEU A 858 -7.91 -11.32 -2.02
N HIS A 859 -7.67 -10.10 -2.48
CA HIS A 859 -8.64 -9.26 -3.17
C HIS A 859 -8.03 -8.83 -4.49
N PHE A 860 -8.73 -9.05 -5.60
CA PHE A 860 -8.24 -8.74 -6.95
C PHE A 860 -9.40 -8.48 -7.90
N TYR A 861 -9.08 -8.04 -9.12
CA TYR A 861 -10.01 -7.96 -10.23
C TYR A 861 -9.71 -9.07 -11.23
N VAL A 862 -10.69 -9.92 -11.53
CA VAL A 862 -10.58 -10.96 -12.55
C VAL A 862 -10.85 -10.33 -13.91
N LYS A 863 -9.89 -10.47 -14.84
CA LYS A 863 -10.00 -10.01 -16.23
C LYS A 863 -9.80 -11.17 -17.18
N GLU A 864 -10.63 -11.31 -18.20
CA GLU A 864 -10.40 -12.29 -19.26
C GLU A 864 -9.33 -11.80 -20.26
N ASN A 865 -9.25 -10.48 -20.49
CA ASN A 865 -8.31 -9.86 -21.42
C ASN A 865 -7.81 -8.50 -20.91
N GLU A 866 -6.67 -7.99 -21.41
CA GLU A 866 -6.10 -6.70 -20.96
C GLU A 866 -7.00 -5.48 -21.24
N MET A 867 -7.97 -5.61 -22.15
CA MET A 867 -8.94 -4.58 -22.55
C MET A 867 -10.21 -4.59 -21.70
N ASP A 868 -10.39 -5.62 -20.87
CA ASP A 868 -11.55 -5.78 -20.01
C ASP A 868 -11.35 -5.03 -18.68
N ASP A 869 -12.39 -4.42 -18.16
CA ASP A 869 -12.35 -3.71 -16.88
C ASP A 869 -12.33 -4.67 -15.69
N GLY A 870 -12.81 -5.91 -15.90
CA GLY A 870 -12.81 -7.00 -14.90
C GLY A 870 -13.78 -6.78 -13.75
N TYR A 871 -14.07 -7.85 -13.00
CA TYR A 871 -14.93 -7.79 -11.81
C TYR A 871 -14.12 -8.05 -10.54
N PRO A 872 -14.44 -7.37 -9.41
CA PRO A 872 -13.74 -7.60 -8.15
C PRO A 872 -14.13 -8.96 -7.58
N ASP A 873 -13.14 -9.69 -7.10
CA ASP A 873 -13.30 -10.98 -6.45
C ASP A 873 -12.37 -11.08 -5.23
N SER A 874 -12.72 -11.98 -4.31
CA SER A 874 -11.96 -12.24 -3.09
C SER A 874 -11.79 -13.72 -2.83
N TYR A 875 -10.55 -14.14 -2.58
CA TYR A 875 -10.20 -15.53 -2.32
C TYR A 875 -9.65 -15.69 -0.89
N SER A 876 -10.33 -16.51 -0.09
CA SER A 876 -9.94 -16.81 1.29
C SER A 876 -8.76 -17.79 1.32
N ILE A 877 -7.75 -17.49 2.15
CA ILE A 877 -6.54 -18.29 2.29
C ILE A 877 -6.44 -18.80 3.74
N ASN A 878 -5.71 -19.90 3.97
CA ASN A 878 -5.42 -20.37 5.32
C ASN A 878 -4.74 -19.31 6.18
N ASN A 879 -5.01 -19.38 7.49
CA ASN A 879 -4.44 -18.45 8.45
C ASN A 879 -2.91 -18.58 8.50
N MET A 880 -2.25 -17.44 8.64
CA MET A 880 -0.80 -17.37 8.80
C MET A 880 -0.48 -17.13 10.27
N ASN A 881 0.32 -18.01 10.86
CA ASN A 881 0.67 -17.92 12.28
C ASN A 881 2.12 -17.45 12.44
N ILE A 882 2.35 -16.50 13.34
CA ILE A 882 3.67 -16.14 13.84
C ILE A 882 3.83 -16.78 15.22
N GLN A 883 4.89 -17.53 15.44
CA GLN A 883 5.19 -18.20 16.71
C GLN A 883 6.64 -17.94 17.14
N ILE A 884 6.96 -18.18 18.41
CA ILE A 884 8.32 -18.01 18.94
C ILE A 884 9.34 -18.92 18.25
N THR A 885 8.89 -20.07 17.75
CA THR A 885 9.69 -21.05 17.00
C THR A 885 10.18 -20.52 15.65
N ASP A 886 9.48 -19.54 15.04
CA ASP A 886 9.95 -18.86 13.83
C ASP A 886 11.26 -18.09 14.07
N PHE A 887 11.50 -17.64 15.30
CA PHE A 887 12.69 -16.87 15.70
C PHE A 887 13.86 -17.76 16.13
N ILE A 888 13.68 -19.08 16.07
CA ILE A 888 14.66 -20.08 16.48
C ILE A 888 15.28 -20.71 15.23
N ASN A 889 16.61 -20.82 15.23
CA ASN A 889 17.36 -21.47 14.16
C ASN A 889 18.07 -22.73 14.69
N ALA A 890 17.78 -23.86 14.05
CA ALA A 890 18.47 -25.12 14.32
C ALA A 890 19.96 -24.99 13.97
N CYS A 891 20.83 -25.22 14.96
CA CYS A 891 22.29 -25.21 14.79
C CYS A 891 22.83 -26.54 15.30
N ILE A 892 23.80 -27.14 14.60
CA ILE A 892 24.40 -28.43 15.02
C ILE A 892 25.58 -28.15 15.96
N LEU A 893 25.63 -28.82 17.11
CA LEU A 893 26.77 -28.81 18.03
C LEU A 893 27.73 -29.95 17.73
N ARG A 894 29.00 -29.82 18.12
CA ARG A 894 29.93 -30.95 18.08
C ARG A 894 29.58 -31.93 19.21
N ASN A 895 29.87 -33.21 18.99
CA ASN A 895 29.58 -34.26 19.95
C ASN A 895 30.13 -33.90 21.35
N SER A 896 29.33 -34.12 22.38
CA SER A 896 29.62 -33.84 23.80
C SER A 896 29.71 -32.36 24.25
N GLU A 897 29.51 -31.37 23.35
CA GLU A 897 29.48 -29.94 23.74
C GLU A 897 28.21 -29.54 24.50
N PHE A 898 27.11 -30.26 24.30
CA PHE A 898 25.81 -29.95 24.91
C PHE A 898 25.89 -29.90 26.44
N LYS A 899 26.54 -30.88 27.06
CA LYS A 899 26.62 -31.00 28.53
C LYS A 899 27.37 -29.83 29.16
N LEU A 900 28.47 -29.40 28.54
CA LEU A 900 29.23 -28.23 29.00
C LEU A 900 28.39 -26.94 28.95
N LEU A 901 27.67 -26.73 27.85
CA LEU A 901 26.78 -25.58 27.70
C LEU A 901 25.60 -25.63 28.68
N TRP A 902 25.03 -26.81 28.90
CA TRP A 902 23.93 -27.04 29.83
C TRP A 902 24.31 -26.71 31.28
N ASP A 903 25.51 -27.12 31.71
CA ASP A 903 26.04 -26.85 33.05
C ASP A 903 26.45 -25.38 33.20
N ASN A 904 27.05 -24.75 32.20
CA ASN A 904 27.33 -23.30 32.23
C ASN A 904 26.04 -22.47 32.34
N MET A 905 24.96 -22.89 31.68
CA MET A 905 23.68 -22.18 31.72
C MET A 905 22.96 -22.28 33.07
N SER A 906 23.34 -23.20 33.97
CA SER A 906 22.73 -23.29 35.30
C SER A 906 22.98 -22.03 36.15
N GLN A 907 23.97 -21.21 35.79
CA GLN A 907 24.27 -19.94 36.47
C GLN A 907 23.14 -18.90 36.31
N TYR A 908 22.32 -19.00 35.26
CA TYR A 908 21.27 -18.03 34.95
C TYR A 908 19.89 -18.35 35.57
N ASN A 909 19.74 -19.49 36.26
CA ASN A 909 18.50 -19.91 36.95
C ASN A 909 17.21 -19.85 36.09
N SER A 910 17.33 -20.14 34.79
CA SER A 910 16.29 -19.98 33.76
C SER A 910 15.65 -21.30 33.29
N GLU A 911 15.58 -22.28 34.18
CA GLU A 911 15.04 -23.61 33.89
C GLU A 911 13.50 -23.61 33.95
N CYS A 912 12.86 -24.01 32.85
CA CYS A 912 11.42 -24.22 32.78
C CYS A 912 11.13 -25.68 32.40
N THR A 913 10.20 -26.32 33.11
CA THR A 913 9.84 -27.73 32.89
C THR A 913 8.34 -27.88 32.76
N SER A 914 7.89 -28.55 31.69
CA SER A 914 6.47 -28.90 31.48
C SER A 914 6.31 -30.34 31.00
N LYS A 915 5.09 -30.86 31.18
CA LYS A 915 4.69 -32.21 30.75
C LYS A 915 3.47 -32.10 29.84
N PHE A 916 3.49 -32.79 28.71
CA PHE A 916 2.42 -32.79 27.70
C PHE A 916 2.01 -34.22 27.34
N SER A 917 0.76 -34.41 26.92
CA SER A 917 0.27 -35.65 26.29
C SER A 917 0.14 -35.45 24.79
N LEU A 918 0.95 -36.16 24.00
CA LEU A 918 0.97 -36.08 22.54
C LEU A 918 0.23 -37.27 21.91
N ASN A 919 -0.54 -36.98 20.87
CA ASN A 919 -1.32 -37.97 20.12
C ASN A 919 -0.49 -38.64 19.00
N PHE A 920 0.63 -39.27 19.32
CA PHE A 920 1.44 -40.03 18.36
C PHE A 920 1.41 -41.54 18.65
N GLU A 921 1.35 -42.34 17.59
CA GLU A 921 1.32 -43.81 17.68
C GLU A 921 2.69 -44.43 18.00
N ASN A 922 3.78 -43.77 17.59
CA ASN A 922 5.14 -44.24 17.83
C ASN A 922 6.08 -43.10 18.28
N ILE A 923 7.16 -43.47 18.98
CA ILE A 923 8.14 -42.49 19.48
C ILE A 923 8.85 -41.80 18.31
N GLN A 924 9.16 -42.51 17.23
CA GLN A 924 9.86 -41.93 16.08
C GLN A 924 9.06 -40.81 15.37
N ALA A 925 7.73 -40.94 15.26
CA ALA A 925 6.89 -39.87 14.73
C ALA A 925 6.81 -38.71 15.72
N ALA A 926 6.75 -38.98 17.04
CA ALA A 926 6.80 -37.93 18.05
C ALA A 926 8.12 -37.13 17.99
N VAL A 927 9.25 -37.82 17.83
CA VAL A 927 10.58 -37.22 17.64
C VAL A 927 10.60 -36.32 16.40
N THR A 928 10.08 -36.81 15.28
CA THR A 928 10.05 -36.05 14.01
C THR A 928 9.10 -34.85 14.10
N GLY A 929 7.93 -35.02 14.73
CA GLY A 929 6.95 -33.96 14.96
C GLY A 929 7.49 -32.86 15.88
N LEU A 930 8.20 -33.23 16.95
CA LEU A 930 8.82 -32.26 17.87
C LEU A 930 9.94 -31.46 17.21
N LEU A 931 10.78 -32.11 16.39
CA LEU A 931 11.82 -31.42 15.63
C LEU A 931 11.22 -30.42 14.64
N ASN A 932 10.12 -30.78 13.97
CA ASN A 932 9.42 -29.89 13.04
C ASN A 932 8.75 -28.70 13.74
N ASN A 933 8.15 -28.91 14.92
CA ASN A 933 7.46 -27.84 15.65
C ASN A 933 8.42 -26.87 16.35
N LEU A 934 9.46 -27.39 17.03
CA LEU A 934 10.40 -26.55 17.79
C LEU A 934 11.50 -25.91 16.94
N ASN A 935 11.72 -26.41 15.71
CA ASN A 935 12.77 -25.96 14.79
C ASN A 935 14.19 -25.99 15.43
N MET A 936 14.48 -27.06 16.18
CA MET A 936 15.76 -27.29 16.87
C MET A 936 16.53 -28.47 16.26
N SER A 937 17.84 -28.52 16.48
CA SER A 937 18.66 -29.65 16.03
C SER A 937 18.85 -30.68 17.17
N PRO A 938 18.82 -31.98 16.86
CA PRO A 938 19.16 -33.02 17.82
C PRO A 938 20.68 -33.10 18.01
N CYS A 939 21.14 -33.16 19.25
CA CYS A 939 22.55 -33.35 19.61
C CYS A 939 22.87 -34.83 19.81
N ASP A 940 24.14 -35.21 19.70
CA ASP A 940 24.66 -36.55 20.04
C ASP A 940 23.87 -37.73 19.40
N ASN A 941 23.36 -37.56 18.18
CA ASN A 941 22.54 -38.54 17.45
C ASN A 941 21.28 -39.01 18.21
N THR A 942 20.71 -38.18 19.10
CA THR A 942 19.47 -38.52 19.83
C THR A 942 18.22 -38.49 18.94
N ASN A 943 18.36 -38.37 17.62
CA ASN A 943 17.28 -38.49 16.64
C ASN A 943 16.94 -39.94 16.29
N ILE A 944 17.83 -40.89 16.59
CA ILE A 944 17.64 -42.32 16.34
C ILE A 944 17.04 -42.95 17.60
N VAL A 945 15.83 -43.50 17.47
CA VAL A 945 15.16 -44.23 18.56
C VAL A 945 15.53 -45.70 18.48
N GLU A 946 15.85 -46.32 19.62
CA GLU A 946 16.08 -47.76 19.69
C GLU A 946 14.79 -48.55 19.40
N PRO A 947 14.83 -49.59 18.54
CA PRO A 947 13.66 -50.40 18.25
C PRO A 947 13.19 -51.13 19.53
N ASN A 948 11.91 -51.00 19.88
CA ASN A 948 11.22 -51.56 21.06
C ASN A 948 11.42 -50.84 22.41
N SER A 949 12.00 -49.64 22.45
CA SER A 949 12.04 -48.86 23.70
C SER A 949 10.71 -48.14 23.95
N ASN A 950 10.22 -48.19 25.20
CA ASN A 950 9.05 -47.41 25.63
C ASN A 950 9.42 -45.99 26.09
N THR A 951 10.72 -45.71 26.22
CA THR A 951 11.25 -44.43 26.69
C THR A 951 12.40 -43.97 25.81
N HIS A 952 12.40 -42.71 25.41
CA HIS A 952 13.48 -42.11 24.62
C HIS A 952 13.85 -40.73 25.17
N ASN A 953 15.14 -40.44 25.28
CA ASN A 953 15.64 -39.13 25.70
C ASN A 953 16.31 -38.41 24.54
N MET A 954 15.99 -37.13 24.37
CA MET A 954 16.55 -36.27 23.34
C MET A 954 17.19 -35.03 23.94
N LEU A 955 18.26 -34.59 23.30
CA LEU A 955 18.94 -33.33 23.58
C LEU A 955 18.78 -32.44 22.35
N LEU A 956 18.21 -31.25 22.54
CA LEU A 956 17.91 -30.30 21.46
C LEU A 956 18.65 -28.99 21.66
N TYR A 957 19.24 -28.47 20.60
CA TYR A 957 19.93 -27.18 20.62
C TYR A 957 19.50 -26.29 19.45
N ALA A 958 19.37 -25.00 19.75
CA ALA A 958 19.14 -23.97 18.75
C ALA A 958 19.66 -22.60 19.22
N LYS A 959 19.66 -21.64 18.29
CA LYS A 959 19.94 -20.22 18.59
C LYS A 959 18.72 -19.37 18.28
N PHE A 960 18.28 -18.58 19.26
CA PHE A 960 17.26 -17.56 19.06
C PHE A 960 17.89 -16.30 18.44
N LEU A 961 17.29 -15.78 17.37
CA LEU A 961 17.78 -14.64 16.57
C LEU A 961 19.27 -14.75 16.14
N ASN A 962 19.79 -15.97 16.02
CA ASN A 962 21.21 -16.27 15.79
C ASN A 962 22.18 -15.73 16.86
N GLN A 963 21.69 -15.34 18.05
CA GLN A 963 22.49 -14.71 19.10
C GLN A 963 22.45 -15.49 20.41
N THR A 964 21.25 -15.76 20.96
CA THR A 964 21.11 -16.38 22.28
C THR A 964 20.94 -17.90 22.15
N ASN A 965 21.65 -18.65 22.99
CA ASN A 965 21.59 -20.11 22.99
C ASN A 965 20.33 -20.60 23.72
N VAL A 966 19.64 -21.59 23.14
CA VAL A 966 18.49 -22.26 23.73
C VAL A 966 18.73 -23.77 23.70
N LEU A 967 18.60 -24.41 24.85
CA LEU A 967 18.84 -25.83 25.05
C LEU A 967 17.57 -26.47 25.60
N CYS A 968 17.19 -27.64 25.10
CA CYS A 968 16.09 -28.42 25.66
C CYS A 968 16.50 -29.88 25.89
N MET A 969 16.10 -30.43 27.04
CA MET A 969 16.14 -31.87 27.30
C MET A 969 14.72 -32.41 27.27
N VAL A 970 14.51 -33.44 26.47
CA VAL A 970 13.21 -34.02 26.20
C VAL A 970 13.23 -35.50 26.61
N SER A 971 12.24 -35.93 27.38
CA SER A 971 11.99 -37.34 27.71
C SER A 971 10.62 -37.73 27.19
N LEU A 972 10.58 -38.69 26.27
CA LEU A 972 9.37 -39.27 25.67
C LEU A 972 9.09 -40.63 26.29
N ILE A 973 7.84 -40.89 26.67
CA ILE A 973 7.40 -42.15 27.26
C ILE A 973 6.07 -42.56 26.60
N ILE A 974 5.99 -43.76 26.01
CA ILE A 974 4.72 -44.31 25.52
C ILE A 974 3.99 -45.02 26.66
N SER A 975 2.76 -44.59 26.92
CA SER A 975 1.82 -45.20 27.86
C SER A 975 0.59 -45.73 27.13
N GLN A 976 0.13 -46.93 27.49
CA GLN A 976 -1.05 -47.56 26.88
C GLN A 976 -2.35 -46.80 27.15
N GLN A 977 -2.41 -45.99 28.22
CA GLN A 977 -3.62 -45.26 28.64
C GLN A 977 -3.67 -43.80 28.12
N TYR A 978 -2.52 -43.14 27.99
CA TYR A 978 -2.44 -41.69 27.73
C TYR A 978 -1.68 -41.32 26.45
N GLY A 979 -1.30 -42.31 25.63
CA GLY A 979 -0.50 -42.07 24.43
C GLY A 979 0.95 -41.73 24.74
N CYS A 980 1.56 -40.85 23.94
CA CYS A 980 2.95 -40.46 24.07
C CYS A 980 3.10 -39.28 25.04
N LEU A 981 3.65 -39.52 26.23
CA LEU A 981 3.91 -38.49 27.23
C LEU A 981 5.26 -37.83 26.98
N LEU A 982 5.27 -36.49 26.92
CA LEU A 982 6.45 -35.66 26.76
C LEU A 982 6.76 -34.94 28.07
N LYS A 983 7.98 -35.05 28.56
CA LYS A 983 8.55 -34.12 29.55
C LYS A 983 9.64 -33.29 28.86
N ILE A 984 9.50 -31.97 28.84
CA ILE A 984 10.49 -31.06 28.26
C ILE A 984 11.03 -30.11 29.33
N ILE A 985 12.35 -29.94 29.34
CA ILE A 985 13.09 -29.01 30.19
C ILE A 985 13.85 -28.05 29.28
N SER A 986 13.58 -26.76 29.35
CA SER A 986 14.23 -25.73 28.54
C SER A 986 15.10 -24.82 29.41
N ARG A 987 16.31 -24.49 28.93
CA ARG A 987 17.22 -23.50 29.51
C ARG A 987 17.71 -22.53 28.44
N SER A 988 17.76 -21.24 28.77
CA SER A 988 18.29 -20.18 27.91
C SER A 988 18.86 -19.04 28.75
N THR A 989 19.42 -17.99 28.15
CA THR A 989 19.94 -16.85 28.92
C THR A 989 18.85 -16.00 29.59
N ASN A 990 17.58 -16.16 29.21
CA ASN A 990 16.44 -15.42 29.76
C ASN A 990 15.30 -16.39 30.12
N LYS A 991 14.82 -16.34 31.36
CA LYS A 991 13.75 -17.23 31.85
C LYS A 991 12.47 -17.16 30.99
N HIS A 992 12.06 -15.96 30.58
CA HIS A 992 10.83 -15.76 29.80
C HIS A 992 10.92 -16.42 28.42
N LEU A 993 12.08 -16.42 27.77
CA LEU A 993 12.28 -17.12 26.49
C LEU A 993 12.05 -18.64 26.64
N SER A 994 12.53 -19.23 27.72
CA SER A 994 12.32 -20.66 28.02
C SER A 994 10.84 -20.97 28.28
N GLU A 995 10.14 -20.11 29.00
CA GLU A 995 8.70 -20.23 29.31
C GLU A 995 7.85 -20.13 28.04
N TYR A 996 8.04 -19.10 27.21
CA TYR A 996 7.27 -18.91 25.96
C TYR A 996 7.56 -20.00 24.91
N LEU A 997 8.80 -20.52 24.86
CA LEU A 997 9.11 -21.65 23.99
C LEU A 997 8.33 -22.90 24.40
N ILE A 998 8.24 -23.20 25.69
CA ILE A 998 7.46 -24.33 26.18
C ILE A 998 5.96 -24.10 25.96
N LYS A 999 5.48 -22.87 26.17
CA LYS A 999 4.08 -22.49 25.90
C LYS A 999 3.70 -22.67 24.43
N SER A 1000 4.65 -22.62 23.49
CA SER A 1000 4.35 -22.88 22.07
C SER A 1000 3.99 -24.35 21.74
N LEU A 1001 4.17 -25.27 22.72
CA LEU A 1001 3.76 -26.66 22.62
C LEU A 1001 2.38 -26.94 23.23
N GLU A 1002 1.80 -25.96 23.95
CA GLU A 1002 0.37 -25.97 24.34
C GLU A 1002 -0.50 -25.71 23.12
#